data_AF-A0AAJ6ZB34-F1
#
_entry.id   AF-A0AAJ6ZB34-F1
#
_cell.length_a   1.000
_cell.length_b   1.000
_cell.length_c   1.000
_cell.angle_alpha   90.00
_cell.angle_beta   90.00
_cell.angle_gamma   90.00
#
_symmetry.space_group_name_H-M   'P 1'
#
loop_
_entity.id
_entity.type
_entity.pdbx_description
1 polymer ?
#
loop_
_entity_poly.entity_id
_entity_poly.type
_entity_poly.pdbx_seq_one_letter_code
_entity_poly.pdbx_strand_id
1 'polypeptide(L)'
;MPAILTKIREQAFRVQPSIAVGVGVGVALAACAVYAREKKQPPPCHNNNNYKVAKNGTLHAVQNGGAEGQTCGRCGEEQCALCRGDADTDNKQNIAEADEAPTPEEHVPGLNLEFLRQLLSLVRIMVPGLRSQEVALLAAHTLCLFSRTFLSIYVASLEGSIVKHIVQKDLRHFTSLLVQWFGIAVPATFVNSMIRYLEGRLALAFRTRLVNHAYELYFKNQTYYRVANLDARIENADHRLTEDVSVFTQSVAHLYSSLTKPCFDLLLIVLTLATYSNKMKGNIFIGPGMATVVICLTGQLLRLLSPRFGALAGEEARMRANLRHAHSRLITHAEEVAFYGGHKVELGQLQSAYKQLVVQMTTVFNKKLWYVMLEQFCMKYVWSGTGMVMLALPILTGRRSDESNDEGISARTEYMTTSRNLLNSAADAIERLMSSYKEVVTLAGYATRVSDMLVVFGEVARGRCVRAVHATPTHPGFQVTFRERQPVPLGKITYTNDLSIRLNNVPIVTPTCDVVASGVTLQLAPGTHLLIVGPNGCGKSSLFRIISGLWPVFGGELAVPRPCACAHCAGEPAAPPHCASRPVMFYIPQRPYMSVGSLLDQVTYPSRADAADTEAESRAAHILRVVRLDACAARLGGLRATADWRATLSGGEKQRLAMARMFYHR
;
A
#
# COMPACT_ATOMS: atom_id res chain seq x y z
N MET A 1 43.51 8.16 10.30
CA MET A 1 42.68 6.94 10.38
C MET A 1 43.11 5.95 11.48
N PRO A 2 44.38 5.53 11.62
CA PRO A 2 44.78 4.54 12.65
C PRO A 2 44.66 5.06 14.09
N ALA A 3 44.93 6.35 14.34
CA ALA A 3 44.78 6.99 15.66
C ALA A 3 43.32 7.13 16.15
N ILE A 4 42.36 7.09 15.21
CA ILE A 4 40.92 7.16 15.52
C ILE A 4 40.43 5.76 15.90
N LEU A 5 40.86 4.73 15.15
CA LEU A 5 40.55 3.32 15.44
C LEU A 5 41.13 2.84 16.78
N THR A 6 42.30 3.32 17.18
CA THR A 6 42.88 3.01 18.50
C THR A 6 42.11 3.67 19.64
N LYS A 7 41.71 4.95 19.50
CA LYS A 7 40.81 5.60 20.48
C LYS A 7 39.43 4.95 20.56
N ILE A 8 38.91 4.42 19.44
CA ILE A 8 37.66 3.66 19.39
C ILE A 8 37.78 2.35 20.19
N ARG A 9 38.89 1.61 20.03
CA ARG A 9 39.13 0.35 20.74
C ARG A 9 39.29 0.57 22.26
N GLU A 10 39.92 1.67 22.64
CA GLU A 10 40.14 2.03 24.05
C GLU A 10 38.86 2.52 24.75
N GLN A 11 37.98 3.23 24.03
CA GLN A 11 36.68 3.66 24.57
C GLN A 11 35.65 2.52 24.67
N ALA A 12 35.70 1.55 23.75
CA ALA A 12 34.79 0.40 23.76
C ALA A 12 35.06 -0.60 24.90
N PHE A 13 36.29 -0.67 25.42
CA PHE A 13 36.69 -1.68 26.42
C PHE A 13 36.40 -1.28 27.88
N ARG A 14 36.10 0.00 28.15
CA ARG A 14 35.92 0.54 29.52
C ARG A 14 34.48 0.57 30.03
N VAL A 15 33.49 0.21 29.21
CA VAL A 15 32.07 0.21 29.59
C VAL A 15 31.56 -1.22 29.52
N GLN A 16 30.94 -1.74 30.58
CA GLN A 16 30.22 -3.01 30.53
C GLN A 16 29.09 -2.89 29.49
N PRO A 17 29.17 -3.59 28.34
CA PRO A 17 28.24 -3.38 27.24
C PRO A 17 26.80 -3.84 27.57
N SER A 18 26.62 -4.67 28.59
CA SER A 18 25.33 -5.18 29.04
C SER A 18 24.39 -4.12 29.63
N ILE A 19 24.93 -3.12 30.34
CA ILE A 19 24.13 -2.12 31.07
C ILE A 19 23.73 -0.95 30.17
N ALA A 20 24.64 -0.48 29.32
CA ALA A 20 24.36 0.64 28.41
C ALA A 20 23.42 0.24 27.26
N VAL A 21 23.54 -1.01 26.76
CA VAL A 21 22.58 -1.56 25.78
C VAL A 21 21.22 -1.75 26.45
N GLY A 22 21.16 -2.22 27.70
CA GLY A 22 19.91 -2.39 28.44
C GLY A 22 19.13 -1.09 28.67
N VAL A 23 19.81 0.03 28.94
CA VAL A 23 19.16 1.34 29.15
C VAL A 23 18.78 2.00 27.82
N GLY A 24 19.65 1.99 26.81
CA GLY A 24 19.35 2.59 25.50
C GLY A 24 18.24 1.84 24.74
N VAL A 25 18.31 0.51 24.73
CA VAL A 25 17.27 -0.36 24.14
C VAL A 25 16.02 -0.37 25.01
N GLY A 26 16.16 -0.32 26.34
CA GLY A 26 15.04 -0.25 27.28
C GLY A 26 14.22 1.04 27.15
N VAL A 27 14.87 2.20 26.95
CA VAL A 27 14.17 3.48 26.75
C VAL A 27 13.50 3.54 25.37
N ALA A 28 14.15 3.04 24.32
CA ALA A 28 13.56 2.96 22.98
C ALA A 28 12.38 1.96 22.93
N LEU A 29 12.52 0.78 23.57
CA LEU A 29 11.46 -0.22 23.67
C LEU A 29 10.33 0.22 24.60
N ALA A 30 10.62 0.90 25.71
CA ALA A 30 9.60 1.44 26.61
C ALA A 30 8.84 2.59 25.95
N ALA A 31 9.51 3.48 25.22
CA ALA A 31 8.83 4.48 24.40
C ALA A 31 7.93 3.77 23.36
N CYS A 32 8.46 2.86 22.55
CA CYS A 32 7.66 2.11 21.57
C CYS A 32 6.48 1.33 22.21
N ALA A 33 6.68 0.66 23.35
CA ALA A 33 5.66 -0.14 24.02
C ALA A 33 4.60 0.68 24.75
N VAL A 34 4.99 1.81 25.36
CA VAL A 34 4.06 2.77 25.97
C VAL A 34 3.23 3.46 24.88
N TYR A 35 3.72 3.58 23.65
CA TYR A 35 2.95 4.19 22.55
C TYR A 35 2.14 3.19 21.70
N ALA A 36 2.55 1.92 21.59
CA ALA A 36 1.93 0.92 20.72
C ALA A 36 0.54 0.40 21.15
N ARG A 37 0.06 0.69 22.36
CA ARG A 37 -1.30 0.29 22.77
C ARG A 37 -2.34 1.28 22.22
N GLU A 38 -3.10 0.89 21.21
CA GLU A 38 -4.29 1.66 20.81
C GLU A 38 -5.37 1.63 21.90
N LYS A 39 -6.08 2.75 22.08
CA LYS A 39 -7.43 2.71 22.66
C LYS A 39 -8.32 2.02 21.61
N LYS A 40 -8.55 0.72 21.76
CA LYS A 40 -9.66 0.04 21.07
C LYS A 40 -10.96 0.67 21.58
N GLN A 41 -11.46 1.66 20.86
CA GLN A 41 -12.82 2.12 21.03
C GLN A 41 -13.51 2.04 19.68
N PRO A 42 -14.67 1.39 19.61
CA PRO A 42 -15.44 1.27 18.39
C PRO A 42 -15.81 2.67 17.83
N PRO A 43 -16.01 2.79 16.52
CA PRO A 43 -16.22 4.07 15.86
C PRO A 43 -17.43 4.83 16.45
N PRO A 44 -17.37 6.18 16.51
CA PRO A 44 -18.52 6.99 16.91
C PRO A 44 -19.55 7.00 15.78
N CYS A 45 -20.81 6.75 16.14
CA CYS A 45 -21.94 6.75 15.20
C CYS A 45 -22.28 8.19 14.78
N HIS A 46 -21.58 8.74 13.79
CA HIS A 46 -22.05 9.89 13.02
C HIS A 46 -22.11 9.51 11.55
N ASN A 47 -23.10 8.68 11.21
CA ASN A 47 -23.54 8.54 9.84
C ASN A 47 -24.96 9.10 9.76
N ASN A 48 -25.17 10.04 8.85
CA ASN A 48 -26.48 10.62 8.54
C ASN A 48 -27.28 9.69 7.61
N ASN A 49 -27.06 8.37 7.76
CA ASN A 49 -27.78 7.31 7.07
C ASN A 49 -28.58 6.53 8.11
N ASN A 50 -29.81 6.21 7.73
CA ASN A 50 -30.96 6.04 8.59
C ASN A 50 -31.02 4.72 9.41
N TYR A 51 -29.91 4.15 9.89
CA TYR A 51 -29.96 2.90 10.68
C TYR A 51 -28.88 2.84 11.79
N LYS A 52 -29.30 2.39 12.99
CA LYS A 52 -28.48 2.24 14.21
C LYS A 52 -28.52 0.76 14.62
N VAL A 53 -27.36 0.13 14.84
CA VAL A 53 -27.25 -1.16 15.55
C VAL A 53 -26.51 -0.93 16.87
N ALA A 54 -27.11 -1.34 17.99
CA ALA A 54 -26.51 -1.25 19.32
C ALA A 54 -25.65 -2.49 19.62
N LYS A 55 -24.60 -2.33 20.45
CA LYS A 55 -23.51 -3.29 20.67
C LYS A 55 -23.85 -4.56 21.47
N ASN A 56 -25.13 -4.84 21.70
CA ASN A 56 -25.56 -5.90 22.61
C ASN A 56 -26.74 -6.74 22.07
N GLY A 57 -27.16 -6.54 20.82
CA GLY A 57 -28.01 -7.51 20.12
C GLY A 57 -29.40 -7.82 20.70
N THR A 58 -29.97 -6.99 21.58
CA THR A 58 -31.38 -7.12 21.99
C THR A 58 -32.15 -5.83 21.75
N LEU A 59 -33.20 -5.91 20.91
CA LEU A 59 -34.23 -4.88 20.78
C LEU A 59 -35.45 -5.34 21.60
N HIS A 60 -35.81 -4.57 22.62
CA HIS A 60 -37.12 -4.71 23.26
C HIS A 60 -38.20 -4.16 22.33
N ALA A 61 -39.23 -4.96 22.04
CA ALA A 61 -40.43 -4.48 21.36
C ALA A 61 -41.14 -3.46 22.26
N VAL A 62 -41.27 -2.22 21.79
CA VAL A 62 -42.19 -1.24 22.39
C VAL A 62 -43.60 -1.68 21.99
N GLN A 63 -44.43 -2.02 22.97
CA GLN A 63 -45.84 -2.35 22.75
C GLN A 63 -46.58 -1.11 22.22
N ASN A 64 -47.41 -1.32 21.19
CA ASN A 64 -48.27 -0.28 20.62
C ASN A 64 -49.25 0.24 21.69
N GLY A 65 -49.12 1.52 22.04
CA GLY A 65 -50.15 2.27 22.74
C GLY A 65 -51.31 2.57 21.80
N GLY A 66 -52.54 2.37 22.29
CA GLY A 66 -53.79 2.56 21.56
C GLY A 66 -53.99 3.98 21.04
N ALA A 67 -54.85 4.06 20.03
CA ALA A 67 -55.28 5.28 19.38
C ALA A 67 -55.94 6.25 20.36
N GLU A 68 -55.40 7.46 20.47
CA GLU A 68 -56.12 8.73 20.63
C GLU A 68 -55.12 9.89 20.53
N GLY A 69 -55.54 10.99 19.90
CA GLY A 69 -54.68 11.96 19.21
C GLY A 69 -53.55 12.56 20.05
N GLN A 70 -52.31 12.37 19.59
CA GLN A 70 -51.14 13.15 20.02
C GLN A 70 -50.21 13.40 18.83
N THR A 71 -49.74 14.64 18.72
CA THR A 71 -48.80 15.12 17.70
C THR A 71 -47.43 14.43 17.80
N CYS A 72 -46.73 14.29 16.67
CA CYS A 72 -45.43 13.62 16.62
C CYS A 72 -44.38 14.42 17.41
N GLY A 73 -43.91 13.91 18.55
CA GLY A 73 -42.93 14.55 19.44
C GLY A 73 -41.52 14.79 18.87
N ARG A 74 -41.31 14.59 17.56
CA ARG A 74 -40.04 14.86 16.86
C ARG A 74 -40.10 16.03 15.89
N CYS A 75 -41.29 16.37 15.37
CA CYS A 75 -41.46 17.43 14.37
C CYS A 75 -42.74 18.28 14.56
N GLY A 76 -43.65 17.90 15.46
CA GLY A 76 -44.80 18.73 15.87
C GLY A 76 -45.98 18.81 14.90
N GLU A 77 -45.90 18.24 13.70
CA GLU A 77 -47.02 18.24 12.75
C GLU A 77 -48.00 17.06 12.95
N GLU A 78 -49.28 17.33 12.68
CA GLU A 78 -50.39 16.37 12.86
C GLU A 78 -50.41 15.21 11.86
N GLN A 79 -49.62 15.24 10.77
CA GLN A 79 -49.65 14.20 9.73
C GLN A 79 -48.28 13.91 9.08
N CYS A 80 -47.36 13.28 9.82
CA CYS A 80 -46.06 12.86 9.31
C CYS A 80 -46.14 11.55 8.50
N ALA A 81 -45.59 11.55 7.27
CA ALA A 81 -45.58 10.42 6.34
C ALA A 81 -44.89 9.14 6.88
N LEU A 82 -43.97 9.26 7.84
CA LEU A 82 -43.34 8.12 8.50
C LEU A 82 -44.32 7.29 9.37
N CYS A 83 -45.40 7.90 9.84
CA CYS A 83 -46.40 7.22 10.68
C CYS A 83 -47.47 6.48 9.87
N ARG A 84 -47.60 6.74 8.55
CA ARG A 84 -48.59 6.08 7.70
C ARG A 84 -48.19 4.67 7.24
N GLY A 85 -46.95 4.24 7.45
CA GLY A 85 -46.57 2.86 7.16
C GLY A 85 -46.64 2.45 5.68
N ASP A 86 -46.77 3.38 4.76
CA ASP A 86 -46.73 3.14 3.32
C ASP A 86 -45.27 3.17 2.83
N ALA A 87 -44.54 2.11 3.15
CA ALA A 87 -43.29 1.76 2.48
C ALA A 87 -43.37 0.28 2.10
N ASP A 88 -43.19 0.03 0.81
CA ASP A 88 -43.33 -1.25 0.11
C ASP A 88 -42.95 -2.48 0.95
N THR A 89 -43.88 -3.45 1.01
CA THR A 89 -43.76 -4.70 1.78
C THR A 89 -42.59 -5.58 1.35
N ASP A 90 -41.99 -5.33 0.19
CA ASP A 90 -40.79 -6.02 -0.29
C ASP A 90 -39.54 -5.68 0.54
N ASN A 91 -39.54 -4.56 1.28
CA ASN A 91 -38.36 -4.12 2.01
C ASN A 91 -38.25 -4.68 3.44
N LYS A 92 -39.33 -5.27 4.00
CA LYS A 92 -39.29 -5.87 5.35
C LYS A 92 -38.64 -7.25 5.38
N GLN A 93 -38.77 -8.05 4.31
CA GLN A 93 -38.08 -9.34 4.19
C GLN A 93 -36.57 -9.14 3.93
N ASN A 94 -36.20 -8.13 3.14
CA ASN A 94 -34.79 -7.77 2.90
C ASN A 94 -34.03 -7.35 4.18
N ILE A 95 -34.74 -6.84 5.20
CA ILE A 95 -34.13 -6.41 6.47
C ILE A 95 -33.97 -7.59 7.44
N ALA A 96 -34.91 -8.55 7.46
CA ALA A 96 -34.81 -9.73 8.32
C ALA A 96 -33.73 -10.73 7.85
N GLU A 97 -33.51 -10.85 6.54
CA GLU A 97 -32.46 -11.72 5.98
C GLU A 97 -31.07 -11.06 5.96
N ALA A 98 -30.99 -9.73 6.07
CA ALA A 98 -29.72 -9.01 6.22
C ALA A 98 -29.10 -9.13 7.64
N ASP A 99 -29.89 -9.49 8.65
CA ASP A 99 -29.46 -9.58 10.06
C ASP A 99 -28.62 -10.84 10.38
N GLU A 100 -28.57 -11.85 9.49
CA GLU A 100 -27.76 -13.08 9.69
C GLU A 100 -26.40 -13.08 8.95
N ALA A 101 -26.05 -11.98 8.26
CA ALA A 101 -24.74 -11.82 7.65
C ALA A 101 -23.72 -11.36 8.72
N PRO A 102 -22.70 -12.16 9.08
CA PRO A 102 -21.58 -11.65 9.86
C PRO A 102 -20.88 -10.60 9.01
N THR A 103 -20.85 -9.37 9.52
CA THR A 103 -19.99 -8.32 9.00
C THR A 103 -18.57 -8.87 8.88
N PRO A 104 -17.90 -8.80 7.72
CA PRO A 104 -16.47 -9.10 7.66
C PRO A 104 -15.79 -8.21 8.71
N GLU A 105 -14.99 -8.80 9.60
CA GLU A 105 -14.26 -8.06 10.61
C GLU A 105 -13.52 -6.91 9.92
N GLU A 106 -13.94 -5.68 10.20
CA GLU A 106 -13.31 -4.49 9.66
C GLU A 106 -11.86 -4.49 10.16
N HIS A 107 -10.93 -4.81 9.26
CA HIS A 107 -9.50 -4.89 9.53
C HIS A 107 -9.03 -3.49 9.91
N VAL A 108 -9.07 -3.14 11.20
CA VAL A 108 -8.53 -1.86 11.66
C VAL A 108 -7.02 -1.94 11.49
N PRO A 109 -6.41 -1.14 10.59
CA PRO A 109 -4.98 -1.15 10.42
C PRO A 109 -4.35 -0.58 11.69
N GLY A 110 -3.77 -1.47 12.48
CA GLY A 110 -3.10 -1.14 13.73
C GLY A 110 -1.74 -1.82 13.81
N LEU A 111 -0.91 -1.38 14.76
CA LEU A 111 0.37 -1.99 15.12
C LEU A 111 0.13 -3.34 15.83
N ASN A 112 -0.35 -4.32 15.07
CA ASN A 112 -0.65 -5.66 15.55
C ASN A 112 0.48 -6.63 15.19
N LEU A 113 0.52 -7.78 15.87
CA LEU A 113 1.45 -8.87 15.52
C LEU A 113 1.29 -9.30 14.05
N GLU A 114 0.07 -9.18 13.52
CA GLU A 114 -0.25 -9.46 12.13
C GLU A 114 0.43 -8.49 11.16
N PHE A 115 0.48 -7.18 11.46
CA PHE A 115 1.24 -6.22 10.68
C PHE A 115 2.72 -6.62 10.60
N LEU A 116 3.31 -7.06 11.72
CA LEU A 116 4.71 -7.48 11.74
C LEU A 116 4.95 -8.71 10.85
N ARG A 117 4.02 -9.68 10.85
CA ARG A 117 4.06 -10.84 9.96
C ARG A 117 3.93 -10.45 8.49
N GLN A 118 2.97 -9.59 8.15
CA GLN A 118 2.76 -9.06 6.80
C GLN A 118 4.02 -8.32 6.32
N LEU A 119 4.58 -7.44 7.15
CA LEU A 119 5.82 -6.71 6.85
C LEU A 119 7.00 -7.67 6.63
N LEU A 120 7.20 -8.66 7.50
CA LEU A 120 8.26 -9.65 7.36
C LEU A 120 8.12 -10.48 6.07
N SER A 121 6.89 -10.84 5.70
CA SER A 121 6.59 -11.52 4.43
C SER A 121 6.99 -10.67 3.22
N LEU A 122 6.63 -9.38 3.22
CA LEU A 122 6.99 -8.43 2.16
C LEU A 122 8.51 -8.17 2.10
N VAL A 123 9.16 -8.01 3.25
CA VAL A 123 10.62 -7.83 3.35
C VAL A 123 11.36 -9.05 2.82
N ARG A 124 10.84 -10.27 3.04
CA ARG A 124 11.43 -11.50 2.48
C ARG A 124 11.38 -11.53 0.94
N ILE A 125 10.38 -10.90 0.33
CA ILE A 125 10.30 -10.76 -1.14
C ILE A 125 11.28 -9.68 -1.62
N MET A 126 11.38 -8.56 -0.89
CA MET A 126 12.27 -7.43 -1.23
C MET A 126 13.75 -7.79 -1.06
N VAL A 127 14.09 -8.63 -0.07
CA VAL A 127 15.45 -9.04 0.28
C VAL A 127 15.52 -10.57 0.30
N PRO A 128 15.78 -11.22 -0.86
CA PRO A 128 15.69 -12.67 -0.98
C PRO A 128 16.82 -13.43 -0.28
N GLY A 129 17.98 -12.81 -0.05
CA GLY A 129 19.11 -13.44 0.62
C GLY A 129 20.29 -12.52 0.88
N LEU A 130 21.25 -13.00 1.67
CA LEU A 130 22.42 -12.21 2.14
C LEU A 130 23.39 -11.79 1.02
N ARG A 131 23.33 -12.45 -0.14
CA ARG A 131 24.21 -12.18 -1.30
C ARG A 131 23.53 -11.32 -2.37
N SER A 132 22.41 -10.68 -2.04
CA SER A 132 21.65 -9.89 -3.00
C SER A 132 22.17 -8.44 -3.08
N GLN A 133 21.91 -7.77 -4.20
CA GLN A 133 22.32 -6.38 -4.43
C GLN A 133 21.70 -5.42 -3.39
N GLU A 134 20.49 -5.75 -2.93
CA GLU A 134 19.73 -5.00 -1.95
C GLU A 134 20.42 -5.03 -0.58
N VAL A 135 21.00 -6.16 -0.17
CA VAL A 135 21.79 -6.26 1.07
C VAL A 135 23.07 -5.45 0.98
N ALA A 136 23.74 -5.44 -0.18
CA ALA A 136 24.91 -4.60 -0.39
C ALA A 136 24.58 -3.10 -0.29
N LEU A 137 23.45 -2.66 -0.88
CA LEU A 137 22.95 -1.29 -0.73
C LEU A 137 22.59 -0.97 0.73
N LEU A 138 21.94 -1.89 1.43
CA LEU A 138 21.60 -1.74 2.84
C LEU A 138 22.86 -1.63 3.72
N ALA A 139 23.89 -2.43 3.45
CA ALA A 139 25.17 -2.40 4.16
C ALA A 139 25.95 -1.10 3.88
N ALA A 140 25.96 -0.61 2.65
CA ALA A 140 26.53 0.69 2.32
C ALA A 140 25.77 1.83 3.03
N HIS A 141 24.44 1.70 3.14
CA HIS A 141 23.61 2.66 3.82
C HIS A 141 23.90 2.68 5.33
N THR A 142 23.92 1.53 6.00
CA THR A 142 24.28 1.46 7.43
C THR A 142 25.65 2.05 7.70
N LEU A 143 26.64 1.74 6.87
CA LEU A 143 27.99 2.29 7.01
C LEU A 143 27.99 3.82 6.95
N CYS A 144 27.20 4.42 6.04
CA CYS A 144 27.05 5.87 5.96
C CYS A 144 26.35 6.45 7.19
N LEU A 145 25.32 5.77 7.72
CA LEU A 145 24.63 6.19 8.94
C LEU A 145 25.56 6.17 10.16
N PHE A 146 26.33 5.09 10.34
CA PHE A 146 27.35 5.01 11.39
C PHE A 146 28.39 6.13 11.24
N SER A 147 28.93 6.30 10.04
CA SER A 147 29.92 7.36 9.75
C SER A 147 29.37 8.75 10.08
N ARG A 148 28.09 9.00 9.80
CA ARG A 148 27.43 10.27 10.12
C ARG A 148 27.34 10.52 11.62
N THR A 149 26.98 9.52 12.41
CA THR A 149 26.86 9.67 13.86
C THR A 149 28.20 10.01 14.50
N PHE A 150 29.28 9.31 14.13
CA PHE A 150 30.63 9.62 14.63
C PHE A 150 31.07 11.03 14.27
N LEU A 151 30.78 11.45 13.04
CA LEU A 151 31.12 12.79 12.57
C LEU A 151 30.36 13.87 13.35
N SER A 152 29.09 13.61 13.72
CA SER A 152 28.28 14.52 14.53
C SER A 152 28.87 14.71 15.93
N ILE A 153 29.30 13.64 16.58
CA ILE A 153 29.95 13.70 17.91
C ILE A 153 31.28 14.45 17.82
N TYR A 154 32.04 14.20 16.75
CA TYR A 154 33.32 14.85 16.54
C TYR A 154 33.17 16.36 16.32
N VAL A 155 32.17 16.77 15.51
CA VAL A 155 31.82 18.18 15.32
C VAL A 155 31.42 18.82 16.65
N ALA A 156 30.59 18.17 17.46
CA ALA A 156 30.19 18.69 18.77
C ALA A 156 31.37 18.85 19.75
N SER A 157 32.33 17.91 19.72
CA SER A 157 33.56 18.01 20.52
C SER A 157 34.44 19.17 20.05
N LEU A 158 34.59 19.36 18.73
CA LEU A 158 35.38 20.45 18.17
C LEU A 158 34.77 21.81 18.50
N GLU A 159 33.45 21.95 18.43
CA GLU A 159 32.74 23.17 18.84
C GLU A 159 33.01 23.53 20.30
N GLY A 160 32.99 22.54 21.20
CA GLY A 160 33.35 22.76 22.60
C GLY A 160 34.79 23.22 22.80
N SER A 161 35.73 22.60 22.10
CA SER A 161 37.14 23.00 22.15
C SER A 161 37.37 24.37 21.51
N ILE A 162 36.63 24.76 20.47
CA ILE A 162 36.67 26.12 19.91
C ILE A 162 36.26 27.13 20.97
N VAL A 163 35.13 26.89 21.66
CA VAL A 163 34.64 27.78 22.73
C VAL A 163 35.62 27.84 23.91
N LYS A 164 36.28 26.72 24.25
CA LYS A 164 37.35 26.70 25.26
C LYS A 164 38.46 27.72 24.96
N HIS A 165 38.97 27.72 23.74
CA HIS A 165 40.08 28.60 23.33
C HIS A 165 39.62 30.06 23.14
N ILE A 166 38.33 30.29 22.84
CA ILE A 166 37.73 31.64 22.89
C ILE A 166 37.82 32.21 24.31
N VAL A 167 37.46 31.42 25.33
CA VAL A 167 37.54 31.84 26.74
C VAL A 167 38.99 32.08 27.19
N GLN A 168 39.92 31.24 26.72
CA GLN A 168 41.37 31.39 27.00
C GLN A 168 42.04 32.51 26.19
N LYS A 169 41.32 33.19 25.29
CA LYS A 169 41.83 34.24 24.38
C LYS A 169 43.01 33.77 23.50
N ASP A 170 43.07 32.47 23.16
CA ASP A 170 44.12 31.92 22.31
C ASP A 170 43.72 31.94 20.83
N LEU A 171 44.15 32.99 20.13
CA LEU A 171 43.88 33.20 18.71
C LEU A 171 44.51 32.13 17.79
N ARG A 172 45.66 31.55 18.16
CA ARG A 172 46.37 30.61 17.28
C ARG A 172 45.65 29.26 17.25
N HIS A 173 45.28 28.74 18.42
CA HIS A 173 44.54 27.48 18.49
C HIS A 173 43.10 27.64 18.00
N PHE A 174 42.46 28.79 18.27
CA PHE A 174 41.13 29.09 17.72
C PHE A 174 41.10 29.03 16.18
N THR A 175 42.02 29.72 15.51
CA THR A 175 42.06 29.75 14.04
C THR A 175 42.34 28.38 13.45
N SER A 176 43.27 27.61 14.03
CA SER A 176 43.53 26.23 13.60
C SER A 176 42.32 25.31 13.74
N LEU A 177 41.60 25.37 14.88
CA LEU A 177 40.42 24.56 15.12
C LEU A 177 39.24 24.96 14.22
N LEU A 178 39.10 26.26 13.92
CA LEU A 178 38.08 26.76 13.02
C LEU A 178 38.30 26.28 11.57
N VAL A 179 39.55 26.30 11.08
CA VAL A 179 39.90 25.75 9.75
C VAL A 179 39.62 24.24 9.71
N GLN A 180 39.96 23.51 10.77
CA GLN A 180 39.66 22.09 10.89
C GLN A 180 38.14 21.82 10.87
N TRP A 181 37.33 22.65 11.55
CA TRP A 181 35.87 22.55 11.54
C TRP A 181 35.30 22.71 10.13
N PHE A 182 35.74 23.72 9.36
CA PHE A 182 35.36 23.87 7.95
C PHE A 182 35.83 22.68 7.09
N GLY A 183 37.04 22.15 7.33
CA GLY A 183 37.55 20.98 6.61
C GLY A 183 36.69 19.73 6.81
N ILE A 184 36.11 19.56 7.99
CA ILE A 184 35.22 18.43 8.33
C ILE A 184 33.80 18.62 7.78
N ALA A 185 33.38 19.86 7.52
CA ALA A 185 32.06 20.14 6.94
C ALA A 185 31.88 19.47 5.57
N VAL A 186 32.92 19.41 4.72
CA VAL A 186 32.86 18.80 3.38
C VAL A 186 32.52 17.29 3.42
N PRO A 187 33.27 16.43 4.14
CA PRO A 187 32.87 15.02 4.27
C PRO A 187 31.53 14.88 5.01
N ALA A 188 31.19 15.79 5.91
CA ALA A 188 29.89 15.75 6.60
C ALA A 188 28.71 15.97 5.66
N THR A 189 28.82 16.95 4.75
CA THR A 189 27.82 17.21 3.72
C THR A 189 27.75 16.08 2.69
N PHE A 190 28.90 15.49 2.34
CA PHE A 190 28.95 14.32 1.46
C PHE A 190 28.20 13.13 2.06
N VAL A 191 28.51 12.74 3.31
CA VAL A 191 27.84 11.62 3.99
C VAL A 191 26.34 11.88 4.12
N ASN A 192 25.91 13.10 4.44
CA ASN A 192 24.49 13.43 4.53
C ASN A 192 23.75 13.30 3.19
N SER A 193 24.40 13.74 2.10
CA SER A 193 23.86 13.61 0.74
C SER A 193 23.84 12.16 0.29
N MET A 194 24.87 11.39 0.64
CA MET A 194 24.99 9.97 0.32
C MET A 194 23.90 9.14 1.02
N ILE A 195 23.53 9.47 2.26
CA ILE A 195 22.40 8.84 2.96
C ILE A 195 21.11 9.00 2.14
N ARG A 196 20.79 10.22 1.71
CA ARG A 196 19.57 10.48 0.90
C ARG A 196 19.61 9.79 -0.47
N TYR A 197 20.77 9.76 -1.12
CA TYR A 197 20.96 9.03 -2.37
C TYR A 197 20.75 7.51 -2.20
N LEU A 198 21.36 6.92 -1.16
CA LEU A 198 21.24 5.49 -0.87
C LEU A 198 19.82 5.11 -0.46
N GLU A 199 19.11 5.97 0.28
CA GLU A 199 17.69 5.82 0.62
C GLU A 199 16.83 5.67 -0.65
N GLY A 200 16.96 6.60 -1.62
CA GLY A 200 16.20 6.54 -2.87
C GLY A 200 16.58 5.35 -3.76
N ARG A 201 17.87 5.00 -3.81
CA ARG A 201 18.35 3.80 -4.55
C ARG A 201 17.81 2.51 -3.94
N LEU A 202 17.74 2.42 -2.61
CA LEU A 202 17.20 1.28 -1.90
C LEU A 202 15.69 1.14 -2.14
N ALA A 203 14.94 2.24 -2.07
CA ALA A 203 13.51 2.27 -2.36
C ALA A 203 13.20 1.75 -3.78
N LEU A 204 13.97 2.20 -4.78
CA LEU A 204 13.81 1.74 -6.16
C LEU A 204 14.13 0.25 -6.33
N ALA A 205 15.17 -0.26 -5.68
CA ALA A 205 15.54 -1.67 -5.73
C ALA A 205 14.42 -2.55 -5.13
N PHE A 206 13.90 -2.15 -3.96
CA PHE A 206 12.75 -2.80 -3.33
C PHE A 206 11.50 -2.78 -4.21
N ARG A 207 11.17 -1.63 -4.80
CA ARG A 207 10.03 -1.47 -5.71
C ARG A 207 10.14 -2.40 -6.91
N THR A 208 11.31 -2.47 -7.53
CA THR A 208 11.55 -3.30 -8.73
C THR A 208 11.28 -4.78 -8.43
N ARG A 209 11.78 -5.29 -7.30
CA ARG A 209 11.54 -6.68 -6.88
C ARG A 209 10.07 -6.96 -6.60
N LEU A 210 9.44 -6.09 -5.82
CA LEU A 210 8.07 -6.30 -5.38
C LEU A 210 7.08 -6.18 -6.54
N VAL A 211 7.29 -5.23 -7.46
CA VAL A 211 6.48 -5.09 -8.69
C VAL A 211 6.65 -6.29 -9.62
N ASN A 212 7.88 -6.76 -9.85
CA ASN A 212 8.11 -7.94 -10.69
C ASN A 212 7.39 -9.17 -10.13
N HIS A 213 7.51 -9.42 -8.83
CA HIS A 213 6.79 -10.50 -8.16
C HIS A 213 5.26 -10.34 -8.25
N ALA A 214 4.75 -9.12 -8.07
CA ALA A 214 3.34 -8.83 -8.19
C ALA A 214 2.82 -9.05 -9.63
N TYR A 215 3.58 -8.67 -10.66
CA TYR A 215 3.22 -8.88 -12.06
C TYR A 215 3.24 -10.36 -12.45
N GLU A 216 4.24 -11.12 -12.01
CA GLU A 216 4.26 -12.58 -12.21
C GLU A 216 2.98 -13.23 -11.66
N LEU A 217 2.55 -12.81 -10.46
CA LEU A 217 1.35 -13.36 -9.83
C LEU A 217 0.05 -12.86 -10.47
N TYR A 218 0.02 -11.60 -10.89
CA TYR A 218 -1.14 -10.95 -11.51
C TYR A 218 -1.45 -11.50 -12.92
N PHE A 219 -0.42 -11.86 -13.69
CA PHE A 219 -0.59 -12.45 -15.02
C PHE A 219 -0.66 -13.99 -15.02
N LYS A 220 -0.34 -14.65 -13.91
CA LYS A 220 -0.48 -16.12 -13.78
C LYS A 220 -1.95 -16.53 -13.87
N ASN A 221 -2.27 -17.54 -14.69
CA ASN A 221 -3.61 -18.13 -14.79
C ASN A 221 -4.76 -17.11 -14.97
N GLN A 222 -4.51 -16.04 -15.75
CA GLN A 222 -5.49 -14.98 -16.01
C GLN A 222 -6.01 -14.28 -14.74
N THR A 223 -5.20 -14.24 -13.67
CA THR A 223 -5.55 -13.57 -12.40
C THR A 223 -6.01 -12.13 -12.61
N TYR A 224 -5.43 -11.39 -13.54
CA TYR A 224 -5.86 -10.02 -13.89
C TYR A 224 -7.35 -9.91 -14.23
N TYR A 225 -7.90 -10.89 -14.96
CA TYR A 225 -9.32 -10.93 -15.31
C TYR A 225 -10.16 -11.36 -14.11
N ARG A 226 -9.69 -12.38 -13.38
CA ARG A 226 -10.42 -12.99 -12.27
C ARG A 226 -10.53 -12.05 -11.08
N VAL A 227 -9.48 -11.31 -10.74
CA VAL A 227 -9.53 -10.30 -9.67
C VAL A 227 -10.47 -9.15 -10.04
N ALA A 228 -10.48 -8.71 -11.29
CA ALA A 228 -11.32 -7.59 -11.71
C ALA A 228 -12.81 -7.96 -11.85
N ASN A 229 -13.12 -9.20 -12.27
CA ASN A 229 -14.49 -9.58 -12.64
C ASN A 229 -15.13 -10.65 -11.75
N LEU A 230 -14.35 -11.52 -11.09
CA LEU A 230 -14.86 -12.64 -10.29
C LEU A 230 -14.69 -12.43 -8.79
N ASP A 231 -13.58 -11.85 -8.35
CA ASP A 231 -13.31 -11.54 -6.94
C ASP A 231 -13.82 -10.14 -6.59
N ALA A 232 -14.27 -9.93 -5.35
CA ALA A 232 -14.74 -8.64 -4.85
C ALA A 232 -13.94 -8.11 -3.65
N ARG A 233 -12.88 -8.80 -3.22
CA ARG A 233 -12.11 -8.40 -2.02
C ARG A 233 -11.20 -7.21 -2.26
N ILE A 234 -10.80 -6.99 -3.51
CA ILE A 234 -9.89 -5.90 -3.89
C ILE A 234 -10.59 -4.98 -4.87
N GLU A 235 -10.92 -3.80 -4.38
CA GLU A 235 -11.25 -2.66 -5.23
C GLU A 235 -9.95 -2.00 -5.74
N ASN A 236 -9.90 -1.66 -7.02
CA ASN A 236 -8.82 -0.91 -7.67
C ASN A 236 -7.42 -1.56 -7.55
N ALA A 237 -7.27 -2.78 -8.07
CA ALA A 237 -5.99 -3.50 -8.10
C ALA A 237 -4.87 -2.75 -8.85
N ASP A 238 -5.24 -1.94 -9.84
CA ASP A 238 -4.37 -1.04 -10.60
C ASP A 238 -3.74 0.03 -9.72
N HIS A 239 -4.53 0.70 -8.87
CA HIS A 239 -4.03 1.68 -7.91
C HIS A 239 -3.09 1.03 -6.89
N ARG A 240 -3.41 -0.18 -6.41
CA ARG A 240 -2.54 -0.89 -5.47
C ARG A 240 -1.19 -1.27 -6.09
N LEU A 241 -1.21 -1.78 -7.33
CA LEU A 241 -0.01 -2.17 -8.07
C LEU A 241 0.91 -1.00 -8.40
N THR A 242 0.36 0.19 -8.65
CA THR A 242 1.12 1.36 -9.11
C THR A 242 1.52 2.30 -7.97
N GLU A 243 0.55 2.73 -7.17
CA GLU A 243 0.73 3.75 -6.13
C GLU A 243 1.09 3.13 -4.79
N ASP A 244 0.28 2.18 -4.28
CA ASP A 244 0.47 1.65 -2.93
C ASP A 244 1.81 0.92 -2.78
N VAL A 245 2.24 0.14 -3.78
CA VAL A 245 3.57 -0.51 -3.80
C VAL A 245 4.71 0.52 -3.82
N SER A 246 4.54 1.62 -4.56
CA SER A 246 5.53 2.70 -4.63
C SER A 246 5.67 3.40 -3.27
N VAL A 247 4.55 3.83 -2.68
CA VAL A 247 4.53 4.50 -1.38
C VAL A 247 5.03 3.58 -0.27
N PHE A 248 4.65 2.29 -0.30
CA PHE A 248 5.12 1.29 0.66
C PHE A 248 6.65 1.17 0.63
N THR A 249 7.24 0.93 -0.53
CA THR A 249 8.69 0.70 -0.66
C THR A 249 9.51 1.95 -0.34
N GLN A 250 9.04 3.14 -0.73
CA GLN A 250 9.63 4.40 -0.32
C GLN A 250 9.56 4.59 1.20
N SER A 251 8.41 4.31 1.81
CA SER A 251 8.22 4.43 3.27
C SER A 251 9.10 3.45 4.04
N VAL A 252 9.27 2.20 3.58
CA VAL A 252 10.19 1.23 4.23
C VAL A 252 11.64 1.73 4.18
N ALA A 253 12.10 2.24 3.05
CA ALA A 253 13.47 2.75 2.90
C ALA A 253 13.71 4.02 3.75
N HIS A 254 12.74 4.94 3.78
CA HIS A 254 12.80 6.12 4.66
C HIS A 254 12.80 5.71 6.13
N LEU A 255 11.88 4.82 6.52
CA LEU A 255 11.71 4.34 7.88
C LEU A 255 12.99 3.69 8.43
N TYR A 256 13.70 2.94 7.57
CA TYR A 256 14.99 2.37 7.93
C TYR A 256 15.95 3.46 8.41
N SER A 257 16.07 4.55 7.67
CA SER A 257 16.97 5.66 7.96
C SER A 257 16.48 6.50 9.13
N SER A 258 15.16 6.74 9.22
CA SER A 258 14.55 7.56 10.27
C SER A 258 14.53 6.88 11.64
N LEU A 259 14.58 5.54 11.70
CA LEU A 259 14.69 4.79 12.95
C LEU A 259 16.14 4.48 13.34
N THR A 260 16.94 3.94 12.42
CA THR A 260 18.28 3.43 12.77
C THR A 260 19.21 4.55 13.19
N LYS A 261 19.22 5.68 12.46
CA LYS A 261 20.11 6.80 12.77
C LYS A 261 19.86 7.39 14.16
N PRO A 262 18.64 7.82 14.54
CA PRO A 262 18.41 8.36 15.87
C PRO A 262 18.67 7.36 17.00
N CYS A 263 18.41 6.06 16.78
CA CYS A 263 18.75 5.03 17.75
C CYS A 263 20.26 4.96 17.99
N PHE A 264 21.08 5.02 16.93
CA PHE A 264 22.53 5.07 17.07
C PHE A 264 23.02 6.38 17.68
N ASP A 265 22.46 7.52 17.27
CA ASP A 265 22.78 8.83 17.83
C ASP A 265 22.50 8.83 19.35
N LEU A 266 21.32 8.37 19.77
CA LEU A 266 20.93 8.29 21.19
C LEU A 266 21.83 7.34 21.99
N LEU A 267 22.13 6.15 21.46
CA LEU A 267 23.02 5.18 22.09
C LEU A 267 24.40 5.79 22.36
N LEU A 268 25.00 6.43 21.34
CA LEU A 268 26.33 7.02 21.46
C LEU A 268 26.34 8.30 22.31
N ILE A 269 25.28 9.11 22.28
CA ILE A 269 25.17 10.29 23.15
C ILE A 269 25.05 9.87 24.62
N VAL A 270 24.24 8.86 24.94
CA VAL A 270 24.13 8.32 26.30
C VAL A 270 25.49 7.79 26.79
N LEU A 271 26.20 7.03 25.94
CA LEU A 271 27.53 6.52 26.25
C LEU A 271 28.56 7.65 26.48
N THR A 272 28.62 8.63 25.59
CA THR A 272 29.57 9.76 25.71
C THR A 272 29.29 10.59 26.96
N LEU A 273 28.03 10.93 27.23
CA LEU A 273 27.64 11.71 28.40
C LEU A 273 27.96 10.97 29.71
N ALA A 274 27.78 9.65 29.76
CA ALA A 274 28.20 8.82 30.88
C ALA A 274 29.73 8.86 31.09
N THR A 275 30.53 8.78 30.02
CA THR A 275 32.00 8.86 30.14
C THR A 275 32.49 10.23 30.60
N TYR A 276 31.84 11.32 30.16
CA TYR A 276 32.18 12.68 30.61
C TYR A 276 31.79 12.91 32.07
N SER A 277 30.62 12.42 32.51
CA SER A 277 30.19 12.50 33.91
C SER A 277 31.15 11.76 34.86
N ASN A 278 31.65 10.58 34.46
CA ASN A 278 32.68 9.84 35.21
C ASN A 278 33.96 10.65 35.42
N LYS A 279 34.42 11.40 34.41
CA LYS A 279 35.64 12.23 34.52
C LYS A 279 35.48 13.35 35.54
N MET A 280 34.27 13.89 35.70
CA MET A 280 33.95 14.97 36.63
C MET A 280 33.61 14.48 38.06
N LYS A 281 33.75 13.17 38.36
CA LYS A 281 33.39 12.55 39.67
C LYS A 281 31.94 12.84 40.13
N GLY A 282 31.04 13.12 39.18
CA GLY A 282 29.63 13.38 39.46
C GLY A 282 28.80 12.11 39.62
N ASN A 283 27.63 12.21 40.25
CA ASN A 283 26.72 11.07 40.40
C ASN A 283 26.14 10.66 39.03
N ILE A 284 26.55 9.49 38.54
CA ILE A 284 26.34 9.01 37.16
C ILE A 284 24.86 8.76 36.83
N PHE A 285 24.06 8.44 37.84
CA PHE A 285 22.70 7.94 37.66
C PHE A 285 21.60 9.01 37.65
N ILE A 286 21.83 10.18 38.27
CA ILE A 286 20.76 11.16 38.48
C ILE A 286 20.34 11.83 37.15
N GLY A 287 21.30 12.23 36.32
CA GLY A 287 21.02 12.89 35.04
C GLY A 287 20.24 12.01 34.05
N PRO A 288 20.75 10.80 33.68
CA PRO A 288 20.04 9.89 32.80
C PRO A 288 18.69 9.40 33.36
N GLY A 289 18.58 9.24 34.69
CA GLY A 289 17.34 8.91 35.36
C GLY A 289 16.26 9.97 35.17
N MET A 290 16.59 11.24 35.39
CA MET A 290 15.65 12.35 35.14
C MET A 290 15.22 12.43 33.67
N ALA A 291 16.15 12.29 32.73
CA ALA A 291 15.84 12.31 31.30
C ALA A 291 14.85 11.19 30.92
N THR A 292 15.05 9.98 31.46
CA THR A 292 14.15 8.85 31.24
C THR A 292 12.74 9.11 31.77
N VAL A 293 12.63 9.67 32.96
CA VAL A 293 11.32 10.02 33.57
C VAL A 293 10.59 11.05 32.72
N VAL A 294 11.27 12.12 32.29
CA VAL A 294 10.67 13.18 31.47
C VAL A 294 10.23 12.63 30.10
N ILE A 295 11.02 11.79 29.45
CA ILE A 295 10.62 11.14 28.18
C ILE A 295 9.40 10.25 28.38
N CYS A 296 9.36 9.44 29.44
CA CYS A 296 8.21 8.57 29.72
C CYS A 296 6.94 9.38 30.00
N LEU A 297 7.05 10.48 30.74
CA LEU A 297 5.90 11.31 31.14
C LEU A 297 5.38 12.15 29.96
N THR A 298 6.26 12.81 29.21
CA THR A 298 5.90 13.46 27.93
C THR A 298 5.31 12.44 26.95
N GLY A 299 5.88 11.23 26.96
CA GLY A 299 5.38 10.01 26.37
C GLY A 299 3.88 9.79 26.53
N GLN A 300 3.51 9.55 27.79
CA GLN A 300 2.14 9.27 28.19
C GLN A 300 1.20 10.44 27.94
N LEU A 301 1.66 11.67 28.16
CA LEU A 301 0.87 12.89 27.93
C LEU A 301 0.48 13.04 26.46
N LEU A 302 1.45 12.93 25.55
CA LEU A 302 1.21 13.05 24.11
C LEU A 302 0.34 11.91 23.59
N ARG A 303 0.43 10.70 24.17
CA ARG A 303 -0.47 9.60 23.84
C ARG A 303 -1.91 9.88 24.27
N LEU A 304 -2.11 10.38 25.49
CA LEU A 304 -3.44 10.68 26.03
C LEU A 304 -4.17 11.74 25.20
N LEU A 305 -3.43 12.75 24.75
CA LEU A 305 -3.94 13.89 23.99
C LEU A 305 -3.91 13.66 22.46
N SER A 306 -3.42 12.51 21.99
CA SER A 306 -3.37 12.22 20.56
C SER A 306 -4.76 12.02 19.96
N PRO A 307 -5.13 12.76 18.90
CA PRO A 307 -6.37 12.51 18.18
C PRO A 307 -6.27 11.25 17.32
N ARG A 308 -7.42 10.74 16.86
CA ARG A 308 -7.53 9.54 16.01
C ARG A 308 -7.06 9.81 14.58
N PHE A 309 -5.75 10.01 14.38
CA PHE A 309 -5.16 10.32 13.08
C PHE A 309 -5.44 9.25 12.02
N GLY A 310 -5.47 7.96 12.39
CA GLY A 310 -5.76 6.87 11.47
C GLY A 310 -7.17 6.96 10.85
N ALA A 311 -8.19 7.17 11.68
CA ALA A 311 -9.57 7.33 11.21
C ALA A 311 -9.75 8.57 10.31
N LEU A 312 -9.13 9.69 10.71
CA LEU A 312 -9.14 10.93 9.93
C LEU A 312 -8.47 10.76 8.56
N ALA A 313 -7.33 10.07 8.50
CA ALA A 313 -6.61 9.78 7.27
C ALA A 313 -7.38 8.80 6.36
N GLY A 314 -8.06 7.81 6.95
CA GLY A 314 -8.95 6.89 6.22
C GLY A 314 -10.12 7.61 5.55
N GLU A 315 -10.80 8.49 6.28
CA GLU A 315 -11.88 9.32 5.71
C GLU A 315 -11.37 10.28 4.63
N GLU A 316 -10.20 10.91 4.83
CA GLU A 316 -9.54 11.75 3.81
C GLU A 316 -9.27 10.96 2.51
N ALA A 317 -8.70 9.76 2.63
CA ALA A 317 -8.42 8.90 1.49
C ALA A 317 -9.71 8.51 0.75
N ARG A 318 -10.79 8.20 1.46
CA ARG A 318 -12.10 7.88 0.87
C ARG A 318 -12.68 9.06 0.08
N MET A 319 -12.67 10.26 0.65
CA MET A 319 -13.18 11.46 -0.05
C MET A 319 -12.34 11.79 -1.29
N ARG A 320 -11.01 11.65 -1.22
CA ARG A 320 -10.14 11.78 -2.40
C ARG A 320 -10.43 10.74 -3.47
N ALA A 321 -10.65 9.48 -3.09
CA ALA A 321 -11.00 8.41 -4.02
C ALA A 321 -12.34 8.69 -4.72
N ASN A 322 -13.36 9.13 -3.98
CA ASN A 322 -14.65 9.51 -4.54
C ASN A 322 -14.54 10.62 -5.59
N LEU A 323 -13.75 11.66 -5.31
CA LEU A 323 -13.50 12.75 -6.27
C LEU A 323 -12.81 12.26 -7.54
N ARG A 324 -11.76 11.43 -7.40
CA ARG A 324 -11.06 10.83 -8.55
C ARG A 324 -11.96 9.93 -9.37
N HIS A 325 -12.78 9.11 -8.72
CA HIS A 325 -13.73 8.23 -9.38
C HIS A 325 -14.76 9.03 -10.18
N ALA A 326 -15.34 10.09 -9.60
CA ALA A 326 -16.26 10.98 -10.30
C ALA A 326 -15.62 11.60 -11.55
N HIS A 327 -14.35 12.03 -11.45
CA HIS A 327 -13.62 12.60 -12.58
C HIS A 327 -13.29 11.55 -13.66
N SER A 328 -12.84 10.36 -13.26
CA SER A 328 -12.55 9.25 -14.18
C SER A 328 -13.80 8.81 -14.94
N ARG A 329 -14.96 8.78 -14.28
CA ARG A 329 -16.25 8.47 -14.92
C ARG A 329 -16.60 9.50 -15.99
N LEU A 330 -16.42 10.79 -15.70
CA LEU A 330 -16.65 11.87 -16.65
C LEU A 330 -15.76 11.73 -17.90
N ILE A 331 -14.47 11.42 -17.73
CA ILE A 331 -13.55 11.22 -18.85
C ILE A 331 -13.97 10.01 -19.70
N THR A 332 -14.42 8.93 -19.06
CA THR A 332 -14.80 7.69 -19.74
C THR A 332 -16.05 7.87 -20.61
N HIS A 333 -16.96 8.76 -20.19
CA HIS A 333 -18.24 9.01 -20.85
C HIS A 333 -18.36 10.45 -21.38
N ALA A 334 -17.23 11.06 -21.74
CA ALA A 334 -17.19 12.48 -22.10
C ALA A 334 -18.02 12.78 -23.36
N GLU A 335 -18.02 11.86 -24.32
CA GLU A 335 -18.77 11.98 -25.57
C GLU A 335 -20.28 11.88 -25.31
N GLU A 336 -20.72 10.89 -24.52
CA GLU A 336 -22.12 10.73 -24.14
C GLU A 336 -22.62 11.94 -23.34
N VAL A 337 -21.85 12.42 -22.35
CA VAL A 337 -22.19 13.61 -21.57
C VAL A 337 -22.29 14.85 -22.45
N ALA A 338 -21.39 15.01 -23.42
CA ALA A 338 -21.43 16.12 -24.37
C ALA A 338 -22.67 16.03 -25.28
N PHE A 339 -23.00 14.84 -25.80
CA PHE A 339 -24.20 14.63 -26.62
C PHE A 339 -25.49 14.96 -25.86
N TYR A 340 -25.58 14.60 -24.58
CA TYR A 340 -26.75 14.93 -23.75
C TYR A 340 -26.74 16.38 -23.22
N GLY A 341 -25.66 17.15 -23.43
CA GLY A 341 -25.50 18.47 -22.83
C GLY A 341 -25.41 18.45 -21.30
N GLY A 342 -24.99 17.34 -20.69
CA GLY A 342 -25.02 17.09 -19.23
C GLY A 342 -23.96 17.82 -18.40
N HIS A 343 -23.17 18.71 -19.01
CA HIS A 343 -22.00 19.37 -18.39
C HIS A 343 -22.31 20.10 -17.07
N LYS A 344 -23.48 20.74 -16.92
CA LYS A 344 -23.86 21.44 -15.67
C LYS A 344 -24.11 20.47 -14.51
N VAL A 345 -24.72 19.31 -14.79
CA VAL A 345 -25.02 18.30 -13.79
C VAL A 345 -23.72 17.65 -13.29
N GLU A 346 -22.84 17.28 -14.22
CA GLU A 346 -21.53 16.70 -13.87
C GLU A 346 -20.64 17.70 -13.10
N LEU A 347 -20.69 19.00 -13.44
CA LEU A 347 -20.02 20.04 -12.67
C LEU A 347 -20.54 20.11 -11.23
N GLY A 348 -21.86 20.07 -11.03
CA GLY A 348 -22.47 20.08 -9.69
C GLY A 348 -22.06 18.87 -8.85
N GLN A 349 -21.97 17.69 -9.46
CA GLN A 349 -21.51 16.47 -8.78
C GLN A 349 -20.03 16.57 -8.37
N LEU A 350 -19.16 17.05 -9.26
CA LEU A 350 -17.74 17.26 -8.97
C LEU A 350 -17.53 18.30 -7.85
N GLN A 351 -18.26 19.41 -7.91
CA GLN A 351 -18.19 20.45 -6.88
C GLN A 351 -18.68 19.94 -5.52
N SER A 352 -19.73 19.14 -5.48
CA SER A 352 -20.23 18.51 -4.25
C SER A 352 -19.18 17.57 -3.64
N ALA A 353 -18.58 16.69 -4.45
CA ALA A 353 -17.52 15.79 -4.01
C ALA A 353 -16.28 16.56 -3.49
N TYR A 354 -15.89 17.65 -4.16
CA TYR A 354 -14.79 18.50 -3.72
C TYR A 354 -15.11 19.23 -2.42
N LYS A 355 -16.34 19.76 -2.25
CA LYS A 355 -16.76 20.45 -1.03
C LYS A 355 -16.71 19.52 0.19
N GLN A 356 -17.11 18.25 0.03
CA GLN A 356 -16.98 17.24 1.08
C GLN A 356 -15.51 17.02 1.47
N LEU A 357 -14.60 16.96 0.49
CA LEU A 357 -13.17 16.87 0.75
C LEU A 357 -12.62 18.08 1.51
N VAL A 358 -13.05 19.30 1.15
CA VAL A 358 -12.63 20.55 1.81
C VAL A 358 -13.06 20.57 3.28
N VAL A 359 -14.30 20.19 3.58
CA VAL A 359 -14.82 20.12 4.97
C VAL A 359 -14.00 19.13 5.80
N GLN A 360 -13.68 17.98 5.22
CA GLN A 360 -12.84 16.98 5.91
C GLN A 360 -11.42 17.49 6.15
N MET A 361 -10.77 18.06 5.13
CA MET A 361 -9.42 18.64 5.24
C MET A 361 -9.35 19.71 6.33
N THR A 362 -10.33 20.61 6.38
CA THR A 362 -10.41 21.67 7.39
C THR A 362 -10.50 21.09 8.80
N THR A 363 -11.31 20.04 8.98
CA THR A 363 -11.42 19.32 10.26
C THR A 363 -10.09 18.67 10.66
N VAL A 364 -9.36 18.08 9.72
CA VAL A 364 -8.04 17.50 9.94
C VAL A 364 -7.02 18.57 10.34
N PHE A 365 -6.97 19.71 9.64
CA PHE A 365 -6.05 20.80 9.92
C PHE A 365 -6.26 21.39 11.32
N ASN A 366 -7.51 21.66 11.71
CA ASN A 366 -7.83 22.22 13.02
C ASN A 366 -7.42 21.27 14.17
N LYS A 367 -7.67 19.96 14.01
CA LYS A 367 -7.25 18.95 15.01
C LYS A 367 -5.73 18.78 15.06
N LYS A 368 -5.06 18.85 13.91
CA LYS A 368 -3.60 18.67 13.81
C LYS A 368 -2.83 19.83 14.43
N LEU A 369 -3.32 21.07 14.28
CA LEU A 369 -2.64 22.27 14.78
C LEU A 369 -2.36 22.20 16.30
N TRP A 370 -3.40 21.94 17.10
CA TRP A 370 -3.27 21.84 18.56
C TRP A 370 -2.31 20.75 19.01
N TYR A 371 -2.39 19.57 18.40
CA TYR A 371 -1.52 18.46 18.72
C TYR A 371 -0.05 18.74 18.37
N VAL A 372 0.20 19.27 17.17
CA VAL A 372 1.57 19.61 16.73
C VAL A 372 2.18 20.71 17.61
N MET A 373 1.39 21.69 18.04
CA MET A 373 1.86 22.72 18.96
C MET A 373 2.31 22.13 20.31
N LEU A 374 1.50 21.23 20.88
CA LEU A 374 1.84 20.52 22.12
C LEU A 374 3.09 19.65 21.97
N GLU A 375 3.17 18.87 20.88
CA GLU A 375 4.32 18.02 20.53
C GLU A 375 5.61 18.85 20.46
N GLN A 376 5.60 19.96 19.72
CA GLN A 376 6.73 20.86 19.58
C GLN A 376 7.12 21.55 20.90
N PHE A 377 6.13 21.90 21.73
CA PHE A 377 6.40 22.49 23.05
C PHE A 377 7.17 21.53 23.96
N CYS A 378 6.69 20.28 24.06
CA CYS A 378 7.36 19.24 24.86
C CYS A 378 8.77 18.92 24.32
N MET A 379 8.92 18.80 23.00
CA MET A 379 10.19 18.42 22.37
C MET A 379 11.26 19.51 22.42
N LYS A 380 10.88 20.78 22.26
CA LYS A 380 11.86 21.87 22.20
C LYS A 380 12.12 22.49 23.57
N TYR A 381 11.07 22.83 24.32
CA TYR A 381 11.23 23.63 25.53
C TYR A 381 11.35 22.79 26.78
N VAL A 382 10.47 21.79 26.98
CA VAL A 382 10.53 20.93 28.17
C VAL A 382 11.83 20.12 28.17
N TRP A 383 12.19 19.52 27.03
CA TRP A 383 13.46 18.79 26.90
C TRP A 383 14.69 19.68 27.09
N SER A 384 14.74 20.86 26.45
CA SER A 384 15.87 21.79 26.63
C SER A 384 16.01 22.24 28.09
N GLY A 385 14.89 22.53 28.76
CA GLY A 385 14.86 22.86 30.18
C GLY A 385 15.39 21.73 31.06
N THR A 386 14.92 20.50 30.87
CA THR A 386 15.43 19.31 31.58
C THR A 386 16.92 19.08 31.29
N GLY A 387 17.35 19.29 30.05
CA GLY A 387 18.75 19.23 29.64
C GLY A 387 19.62 20.22 30.40
N MET A 388 19.20 21.48 30.54
CA MET A 388 19.95 22.47 31.32
C MET A 388 20.09 22.07 32.80
N VAL A 389 19.02 21.54 33.41
CA VAL A 389 19.09 21.04 34.80
C VAL A 389 20.05 19.85 34.89
N MET A 390 20.03 18.94 33.91
CA MET A 390 20.95 17.80 33.83
C MET A 390 22.41 18.25 33.74
N LEU A 391 22.71 19.33 33.00
CA LEU A 391 24.05 19.89 32.90
C LEU A 391 24.49 20.64 34.17
N ALA A 392 23.56 21.35 34.81
CA ALA A 392 23.83 22.12 36.01
C ALA A 392 24.12 21.22 37.22
N LEU A 393 23.49 20.04 37.30
CA LEU A 393 23.56 19.20 38.50
C LEU A 393 25.00 18.76 38.85
N PRO A 394 25.84 18.22 37.94
CA PRO A 394 27.23 17.87 38.27
C PRO A 394 28.10 19.07 38.65
N ILE A 395 27.82 20.26 38.09
CA ILE A 395 28.56 21.50 38.39
C ILE A 395 28.17 22.03 39.78
N LEU A 396 26.90 21.97 40.15
CA LEU A 396 26.38 22.44 41.44
C LEU A 396 26.66 21.48 42.59
N THR A 397 26.68 20.17 42.32
CA THR A 397 26.87 19.11 43.34
C THR A 397 28.30 18.56 43.39
N GLY A 398 29.13 18.85 42.39
CA GLY A 398 30.53 18.45 42.36
C GLY A 398 31.33 19.13 43.47
N ARG A 399 32.18 18.37 44.18
CA ARG A 399 33.12 18.93 45.16
C ARG A 399 34.07 19.91 44.45
N ARG A 400 34.19 21.14 44.98
CA ARG A 400 35.22 22.11 44.56
C ARG A 400 36.59 21.45 44.64
N SER A 401 37.21 21.16 43.49
CA SER A 401 38.64 20.88 43.41
C SER A 401 39.38 22.21 43.30
N ASP A 402 40.38 22.41 44.16
CA ASP A 402 41.29 23.56 44.18
C ASP A 402 42.26 23.54 42.97
N GLU A 403 41.71 23.57 41.75
CA GLU A 403 42.50 23.89 40.55
C GLU A 403 42.47 25.40 40.30
N SER A 404 43.56 25.93 39.74
CA SER A 404 43.74 27.35 39.44
C SER A 404 42.51 27.96 38.75
N ASN A 405 42.12 29.17 39.18
CA ASN A 405 40.82 29.77 38.81
C ASN A 405 40.56 29.84 37.29
N ASP A 406 41.59 30.01 36.46
CA ASP A 406 41.42 30.17 35.00
C ASP A 406 41.26 28.83 34.25
N GLU A 407 41.97 27.78 34.67
CA GLU A 407 41.95 26.47 34.01
C GLU A 407 40.64 25.73 34.30
N GLY A 408 40.13 25.87 35.53
CA GLY A 408 38.85 25.31 35.95
C GLY A 408 37.63 25.94 35.26
N ILE A 409 37.66 27.25 34.98
CA ILE A 409 36.55 27.94 34.27
C ILE A 409 36.48 27.47 32.82
N SER A 410 37.63 27.42 32.13
CA SER A 410 37.69 27.00 30.73
C SER A 410 37.21 25.55 30.52
N ALA A 411 37.65 24.61 31.37
CA ALA A 411 37.23 23.20 31.30
C ALA A 411 35.73 23.00 31.59
N ARG A 412 35.15 23.79 32.51
CA ARG A 412 33.70 23.78 32.78
C ARG A 412 32.90 24.34 31.61
N THR A 413 33.39 25.39 30.94
CA THR A 413 32.71 25.95 29.76
C THR A 413 32.78 25.01 28.56
N GLU A 414 33.91 24.32 28.35
CA GLU A 414 34.04 23.26 27.33
C GLU A 414 33.00 22.16 27.60
N TYR A 415 32.98 21.59 28.81
CA TYR A 415 32.03 20.55 29.21
C TYR A 415 30.57 21.00 29.06
N MET A 416 30.25 22.21 29.50
CA MET A 416 28.90 22.78 29.40
C MET A 416 28.46 22.92 27.94
N THR A 417 29.35 23.40 27.07
CA THR A 417 29.05 23.62 25.65
C THR A 417 28.93 22.30 24.90
N THR A 418 29.88 21.37 25.07
CA THR A 418 29.81 20.05 24.42
C THR A 418 28.56 19.31 24.84
N SER A 419 28.25 19.29 26.14
CA SER A 419 27.13 18.53 26.67
C SER A 419 25.79 19.17 26.28
N ARG A 420 25.71 20.50 26.15
CA ARG A 420 24.55 21.19 25.58
C ARG A 420 24.32 20.81 24.12
N ASN A 421 25.37 20.80 23.29
CA ASN A 421 25.23 20.45 21.87
C ASN A 421 24.86 18.97 21.68
N LEU A 422 25.39 18.08 22.53
CA LEU A 422 24.99 16.67 22.57
C LEU A 422 23.53 16.49 23.00
N LEU A 423 23.05 17.26 24.00
CA LEU A 423 21.65 17.21 24.44
C LEU A 423 20.67 17.74 23.39
N ASN A 424 21.04 18.79 22.65
CA ASN A 424 20.27 19.27 21.51
C ASN A 424 20.22 18.21 20.39
N SER A 425 21.35 17.55 20.10
CA SER A 425 21.39 16.46 19.14
C SER A 425 20.53 15.26 19.58
N ALA A 426 20.48 14.97 20.88
CA ALA A 426 19.61 13.95 21.44
C ALA A 426 18.12 14.35 21.36
N ALA A 427 17.80 15.64 21.54
CA ALA A 427 16.46 16.18 21.34
C ALA A 427 15.98 15.90 19.91
N ASP A 428 16.80 16.28 18.92
CA ASP A 428 16.52 16.09 17.50
C ASP A 428 16.35 14.59 17.16
N ALA A 429 17.16 13.72 17.77
CA ALA A 429 17.05 12.28 17.60
C ALA A 429 15.72 11.74 18.17
N ILE A 430 15.34 12.16 19.38
CA ILE A 430 14.07 11.77 20.00
C ILE A 430 12.87 12.32 19.22
N GLU A 431 12.93 13.58 18.76
CA GLU A 431 11.89 14.19 17.92
C GLU A 431 11.69 13.36 16.65
N ARG A 432 12.79 12.95 15.98
CA ARG A 432 12.73 12.09 14.80
C ARG A 432 12.16 10.70 15.09
N LEU A 433 12.50 10.08 16.23
CA LEU A 433 11.91 8.80 16.63
C LEU A 433 10.40 8.94 16.84
N MET A 434 9.97 10.04 17.46
CA MET A 434 8.55 10.29 17.67
C MET A 434 7.80 10.60 16.37
N SER A 435 8.39 11.36 15.45
CA SER A 435 7.78 11.57 14.13
C SER A 435 7.72 10.28 13.33
N SER A 436 8.71 9.39 13.48
CA SER A 436 8.76 8.09 12.79
C SER A 436 7.59 7.17 13.18
N TYR A 437 7.01 7.31 14.37
CA TYR A 437 5.80 6.54 14.74
C TYR A 437 4.65 6.78 13.75
N LYS A 438 4.43 8.04 13.34
CA LYS A 438 3.39 8.39 12.35
C LYS A 438 3.67 7.68 11.02
N GLU A 439 4.95 7.62 10.62
CA GLU A 439 5.40 6.91 9.42
C GLU A 439 5.14 5.41 9.53
N VAL A 440 5.40 4.78 10.69
CA VAL A 440 5.10 3.36 10.94
C VAL A 440 3.60 3.09 10.83
N VAL A 441 2.75 3.95 11.41
CA VAL A 441 1.29 3.78 11.31
C VAL A 441 0.81 3.89 9.87
N THR A 442 1.33 4.86 9.10
CA THR A 442 1.01 4.94 7.67
C THR A 442 1.52 3.74 6.89
N LEU A 443 2.71 3.25 7.22
CA LEU A 443 3.31 2.07 6.63
C LEU A 443 2.47 0.82 6.89
N ALA A 444 1.89 0.68 8.08
CA ALA A 444 1.01 -0.44 8.42
C ALA A 444 -0.21 -0.51 7.50
N GLY A 445 -0.84 0.64 7.21
CA GLY A 445 -1.95 0.69 6.25
C GLY A 445 -1.56 0.23 4.85
N TYR A 446 -0.40 0.66 4.34
CA TYR A 446 0.10 0.24 3.02
C TYR A 446 0.56 -1.23 3.02
N ALA A 447 1.22 -1.68 4.09
CA ALA A 447 1.68 -3.05 4.23
C ALA A 447 0.51 -4.05 4.16
N THR A 448 -0.59 -3.75 4.86
CA THR A 448 -1.81 -4.56 4.79
C THR A 448 -2.38 -4.56 3.38
N ARG A 449 -2.55 -3.40 2.75
CA ARG A 449 -3.10 -3.33 1.37
C ARG A 449 -2.28 -4.10 0.33
N VAL A 450 -0.95 -4.00 0.42
CA VAL A 450 -0.02 -4.68 -0.51
C VAL A 450 0.05 -6.18 -0.20
N SER A 451 0.11 -6.56 1.08
CA SER A 451 0.09 -7.96 1.50
C SER A 451 -1.22 -8.64 1.07
N ASP A 452 -2.36 -8.04 1.36
CA ASP A 452 -3.68 -8.55 0.97
C ASP A 452 -3.78 -8.70 -0.55
N MET A 453 -3.23 -7.74 -1.29
CA MET A 453 -3.16 -7.80 -2.76
C MET A 453 -2.42 -9.04 -3.24
N LEU A 454 -1.21 -9.30 -2.71
CA LEU A 454 -0.42 -10.46 -3.10
C LEU A 454 -1.08 -11.78 -2.67
N VAL A 455 -1.70 -11.81 -1.49
CA VAL A 455 -2.44 -12.99 -1.02
C VAL A 455 -3.61 -13.30 -1.95
N VAL A 456 -4.47 -12.31 -2.26
CA VAL A 456 -5.61 -12.48 -3.15
C VAL A 456 -5.15 -12.91 -4.55
N PHE A 457 -4.11 -12.30 -5.10
CA PHE A 457 -3.56 -12.73 -6.40
C PHE A 457 -3.11 -14.20 -6.37
N GLY A 458 -2.46 -14.63 -5.29
CA GLY A 458 -2.03 -16.01 -5.13
C GLY A 458 -3.19 -16.99 -4.96
N GLU A 459 -4.24 -16.60 -4.25
CA GLU A 459 -5.45 -17.42 -4.07
C GLU A 459 -6.26 -17.55 -5.35
N VAL A 460 -6.44 -16.44 -6.07
CA VAL A 460 -7.14 -16.39 -7.35
C VAL A 460 -6.37 -17.16 -8.42
N ALA A 461 -5.03 -17.09 -8.43
CA ALA A 461 -4.18 -17.88 -9.32
C ALA A 461 -4.32 -19.40 -9.08
N ARG A 462 -4.65 -19.82 -7.84
CA ARG A 462 -4.97 -21.21 -7.47
C ARG A 462 -6.44 -21.58 -7.71
N GLY A 463 -7.26 -20.64 -8.18
CA GLY A 463 -8.66 -20.85 -8.51
C GLY A 463 -9.66 -20.47 -7.42
N ARG A 464 -9.22 -19.99 -6.25
CA ARG A 464 -10.11 -19.55 -5.16
C ARG A 464 -10.50 -18.09 -5.36
N CYS A 465 -11.74 -17.87 -5.79
CA CYS A 465 -12.32 -16.52 -5.95
C CYS A 465 -13.39 -16.34 -4.87
N VAL A 466 -13.37 -15.20 -4.17
CA VAL A 466 -14.36 -14.88 -3.15
C VAL A 466 -15.16 -13.67 -3.61
N ARG A 467 -16.48 -13.84 -3.70
CA ARG A 467 -17.43 -12.76 -3.97
C ARG A 467 -18.52 -12.82 -2.92
N ALA A 468 -18.95 -11.65 -2.44
CA ALA A 468 -20.17 -11.56 -1.64
C ALA A 468 -21.34 -11.96 -2.53
N VAL A 469 -21.97 -13.09 -2.21
CA VAL A 469 -23.14 -13.61 -2.93
C VAL A 469 -24.38 -13.16 -2.17
N HIS A 470 -25.30 -12.49 -2.85
CA HIS A 470 -26.66 -12.40 -2.34
C HIS A 470 -27.31 -13.75 -2.59
N ALA A 471 -27.62 -14.48 -1.53
CA ALA A 471 -28.39 -15.71 -1.65
C ALA A 471 -29.73 -15.35 -2.30
N THR A 472 -29.92 -15.70 -3.57
CA THR A 472 -31.15 -15.49 -4.33
C THR A 472 -31.50 -16.77 -5.09
N PRO A 473 -32.78 -16.96 -5.44
CA PRO A 473 -33.49 -18.22 -5.19
C PRO A 473 -33.02 -19.38 -6.07
N THR A 474 -33.21 -20.57 -5.51
CA THR A 474 -33.03 -21.88 -6.14
C THR A 474 -33.68 -21.93 -7.52
N HIS A 475 -32.87 -21.99 -8.58
CA HIS A 475 -33.37 -22.44 -9.88
C HIS A 475 -33.76 -23.92 -9.75
N PRO A 476 -34.97 -24.33 -10.19
CA PRO A 476 -35.47 -25.69 -9.95
C PRO A 476 -34.61 -26.79 -10.61
N GLY A 477 -33.79 -26.46 -11.60
CA GLY A 477 -33.00 -27.42 -12.36
C GLY A 477 -31.53 -27.60 -11.92
N PHE A 478 -30.96 -26.69 -11.13
CA PHE A 478 -29.57 -26.80 -10.65
C PHE A 478 -29.34 -25.91 -9.43
N GLN A 479 -28.67 -26.43 -8.40
CA GLN A 479 -28.31 -25.69 -7.20
C GLN A 479 -26.79 -25.60 -7.07
N VAL A 480 -26.29 -24.37 -6.88
CA VAL A 480 -24.86 -24.13 -6.65
C VAL A 480 -24.50 -24.64 -5.25
N THR A 481 -23.49 -25.51 -5.16
CA THR A 481 -23.01 -26.00 -3.88
C THR A 481 -22.11 -24.95 -3.23
N PHE A 482 -22.45 -24.57 -2.00
CA PHE A 482 -21.64 -23.67 -1.19
C PHE A 482 -20.91 -24.45 -0.09
N ARG A 483 -19.62 -24.22 0.05
CA ARG A 483 -18.82 -24.70 1.20
C ARG A 483 -18.24 -23.48 1.89
N GLU A 484 -18.46 -23.35 3.20
CA GLU A 484 -18.01 -22.18 3.98
C GLU A 484 -18.48 -20.84 3.34
N ARG A 485 -19.71 -20.82 2.80
CA ARG A 485 -20.32 -19.69 2.06
C ARG A 485 -19.58 -19.26 0.78
N GLN A 486 -18.72 -20.12 0.24
CA GLN A 486 -18.07 -19.91 -1.06
C GLN A 486 -18.61 -20.91 -2.11
N PRO A 487 -18.85 -20.46 -3.35
CA PRO A 487 -19.37 -21.33 -4.40
C PRO A 487 -18.26 -22.28 -4.88
N VAL A 488 -18.50 -23.59 -4.82
CA VAL A 488 -17.51 -24.62 -5.18
C VAL A 488 -17.77 -25.11 -6.60
N PRO A 489 -16.79 -25.00 -7.52
CA PRO A 489 -16.93 -25.56 -8.85
C PRO A 489 -16.74 -27.09 -8.80
N LEU A 490 -17.82 -27.85 -8.99
CA LEU A 490 -17.83 -29.32 -9.00
C LEU A 490 -17.78 -29.90 -10.42
N GLY A 491 -17.74 -29.06 -11.45
CA GLY A 491 -17.70 -29.50 -12.84
C GLY A 491 -16.35 -30.13 -13.24
N LYS A 492 -16.40 -31.13 -14.11
CA LYS A 492 -15.20 -31.82 -14.62
C LYS A 492 -14.78 -31.20 -15.96
N ILE A 493 -13.50 -30.86 -16.09
CA ILE A 493 -12.91 -30.40 -17.36
C ILE A 493 -12.02 -31.51 -17.92
N THR A 494 -12.33 -32.00 -19.11
CA THR A 494 -11.59 -33.06 -19.80
C THR A 494 -10.99 -32.49 -21.08
N TYR A 495 -9.69 -32.66 -21.30
CA TYR A 495 -9.06 -32.18 -22.54
C TYR A 495 -9.10 -33.25 -23.63
N THR A 496 -9.55 -32.88 -24.82
CA THR A 496 -9.67 -33.76 -25.99
C THR A 496 -8.55 -33.54 -27.01
N ASN A 497 -8.21 -34.59 -27.76
CA ASN A 497 -7.23 -34.55 -28.85
C ASN A 497 -7.88 -34.50 -30.24
N ASP A 498 -9.18 -34.76 -30.33
CA ASP A 498 -9.97 -34.88 -31.56
C ASP A 498 -10.53 -33.54 -32.03
N LEU A 499 -10.09 -32.42 -31.43
CA LEU A 499 -10.58 -31.05 -31.68
C LEU A 499 -12.09 -30.88 -31.45
N SER A 500 -12.77 -31.84 -30.79
CA SER A 500 -14.19 -31.75 -30.48
C SER A 500 -14.45 -30.95 -29.21
N ILE A 501 -15.58 -30.23 -29.18
CA ILE A 501 -16.07 -29.53 -27.98
C ILE A 501 -17.35 -30.24 -27.53
N ARG A 502 -17.37 -30.74 -26.29
CA ARG A 502 -18.54 -31.41 -25.71
C ARG A 502 -18.92 -30.79 -24.37
N LEU A 503 -20.19 -30.50 -24.19
CA LEU A 503 -20.79 -30.09 -22.93
C LEU A 503 -21.80 -31.17 -22.57
N ASN A 504 -21.68 -31.74 -21.38
CA ASN A 504 -22.61 -32.71 -20.84
C ASN A 504 -23.23 -32.14 -19.55
N ASN A 505 -24.48 -31.69 -19.64
CA ASN A 505 -25.23 -31.13 -18.51
C ASN A 505 -24.49 -30.00 -17.76
N VAL A 506 -23.88 -29.06 -18.50
CA VAL A 506 -23.09 -27.97 -17.92
C VAL A 506 -24.01 -26.78 -17.58
N PRO A 507 -24.15 -26.38 -16.31
CA PRO A 507 -24.94 -25.21 -15.94
C PRO A 507 -24.20 -23.92 -16.27
N ILE A 508 -24.94 -22.89 -16.67
CA ILE A 508 -24.41 -21.53 -16.84
C ILE A 508 -24.71 -20.76 -15.56
N VAL A 509 -23.67 -20.50 -14.77
CA VAL A 509 -23.76 -19.76 -13.52
C VAL A 509 -22.98 -18.46 -13.65
N THR A 510 -23.58 -17.33 -13.28
CA THR A 510 -22.91 -16.02 -13.27
C THR A 510 -21.92 -15.90 -12.11
N PRO A 511 -21.00 -14.92 -12.13
CA PRO A 511 -20.13 -14.62 -10.99
C PRO A 511 -20.90 -14.23 -9.72
N THR A 512 -22.15 -13.75 -9.86
CA THR A 512 -23.09 -13.48 -8.76
C THR A 512 -23.80 -14.73 -8.25
N CYS A 513 -23.47 -15.91 -8.80
CA CYS A 513 -24.07 -17.21 -8.51
C CYS A 513 -25.52 -17.39 -8.98
N ASP A 514 -25.97 -16.57 -9.92
CA ASP A 514 -27.28 -16.76 -10.56
C ASP A 514 -27.18 -17.86 -11.61
N VAL A 515 -28.07 -18.83 -11.55
CA VAL A 515 -28.16 -19.90 -12.55
C VAL A 515 -28.97 -19.37 -13.74
N VAL A 516 -28.32 -19.17 -14.88
CA VAL A 516 -28.96 -18.71 -16.13
C VAL A 516 -29.50 -19.88 -16.94
N ALA A 517 -28.81 -21.03 -16.89
CA ALA A 517 -29.24 -22.28 -17.49
C ALA A 517 -28.82 -23.45 -16.59
N SER A 518 -29.72 -24.41 -16.37
CA SER A 518 -29.51 -25.53 -15.44
C SER A 518 -28.61 -26.65 -15.99
N GLY A 519 -28.54 -26.82 -17.31
CA GLY A 519 -27.78 -27.91 -17.92
C GLY A 519 -27.76 -27.84 -19.44
N VAL A 520 -26.68 -27.30 -20.00
CA VAL A 520 -26.45 -27.25 -21.44
C VAL A 520 -25.72 -28.51 -21.87
N THR A 521 -26.30 -29.23 -22.82
CA THR A 521 -25.69 -30.38 -23.48
C THR A 521 -25.50 -30.06 -24.96
N LEU A 522 -24.26 -30.16 -25.44
CA LEU A 522 -23.88 -29.79 -26.80
C LEU A 522 -22.66 -30.60 -27.23
N GLN A 523 -22.64 -31.09 -28.47
CA GLN A 523 -21.47 -31.72 -29.08
C GLN A 523 -21.16 -31.06 -30.42
N LEU A 524 -19.93 -30.58 -30.57
CA LEU A 524 -19.42 -29.96 -31.78
C LEU A 524 -18.23 -30.78 -32.30
N ALA A 525 -18.40 -31.35 -33.49
CA ALA A 525 -17.35 -32.06 -34.21
C ALA A 525 -16.55 -31.07 -35.09
N PRO A 526 -15.27 -31.39 -35.42
CA PRO A 526 -14.50 -30.58 -36.35
C PRO A 526 -15.22 -30.37 -37.69
N GLY A 527 -15.16 -29.15 -38.23
CA GLY A 527 -15.83 -28.79 -39.48
C GLY A 527 -17.32 -28.46 -39.34
N THR A 528 -17.91 -28.60 -38.15
CA THR A 528 -19.30 -28.16 -37.92
C THR A 528 -19.38 -26.67 -37.61
N HIS A 529 -20.40 -26.00 -38.14
CA HIS A 529 -20.70 -24.60 -37.85
C HIS A 529 -21.99 -24.52 -37.02
N LEU A 530 -21.92 -23.87 -35.85
CA LEU A 530 -23.07 -23.68 -34.96
C LEU A 530 -23.38 -22.19 -34.81
N LEU A 531 -24.66 -21.83 -35.01
CA LEU A 531 -25.19 -20.51 -34.70
C LEU A 531 -26.02 -20.56 -33.41
N ILE A 532 -25.65 -19.75 -32.42
CA ILE A 532 -26.37 -19.65 -31.13
C ILE A 532 -27.26 -18.40 -31.16
N VAL A 533 -28.57 -18.60 -31.13
CA VAL A 533 -29.59 -17.53 -31.10
C VAL A 533 -30.38 -17.55 -29.80
N GLY A 534 -30.89 -16.39 -29.39
CA GLY A 534 -31.73 -16.28 -28.20
C GLY A 534 -31.84 -14.84 -27.70
N PRO A 535 -32.76 -14.55 -26.75
CA PRO A 535 -32.99 -13.21 -26.22
C PRO A 535 -31.76 -12.64 -25.51
N ASN A 536 -31.71 -11.31 -25.35
CA ASN A 536 -30.63 -10.67 -24.59
C ASN A 536 -30.67 -11.13 -23.12
N GLY A 537 -29.50 -11.37 -22.52
CA GLY A 537 -29.41 -11.83 -21.14
C GLY A 537 -29.51 -13.35 -20.91
N CYS A 538 -29.88 -14.17 -21.90
CA CYS A 538 -30.00 -15.63 -21.72
C CYS A 538 -28.69 -16.43 -21.58
N GLY A 539 -27.55 -15.75 -21.36
CA GLY A 539 -26.27 -16.43 -21.10
C GLY A 539 -25.43 -16.81 -22.32
N LYS A 540 -25.75 -16.34 -23.54
CA LYS A 540 -24.97 -16.63 -24.77
C LYS A 540 -23.47 -16.34 -24.62
N SER A 541 -23.12 -15.12 -24.21
CA SER A 541 -21.73 -14.72 -23.99
C SER A 541 -21.12 -15.43 -22.77
N SER A 542 -21.93 -15.78 -21.78
CA SER A 542 -21.50 -16.53 -20.60
C SER A 542 -21.08 -17.96 -20.96
N LEU A 543 -21.77 -18.61 -21.89
CA LEU A 543 -21.37 -19.92 -22.42
C LEU A 543 -19.96 -19.88 -23.00
N PHE A 544 -19.63 -18.87 -23.81
CA PHE A 544 -18.28 -18.70 -24.34
C PHE A 544 -17.24 -18.43 -23.24
N ARG A 545 -17.61 -17.74 -22.15
CA ARG A 545 -16.72 -17.54 -21.00
C ARG A 545 -16.43 -18.85 -20.26
N ILE A 546 -17.39 -19.77 -20.19
CA ILE A 546 -17.19 -21.10 -19.61
C ILE A 546 -16.30 -21.95 -20.52
N ILE A 547 -16.60 -22.01 -21.82
CA ILE A 547 -15.81 -22.78 -22.80
C ILE A 547 -14.36 -22.28 -22.90
N SER A 548 -14.13 -20.97 -22.80
CA SER A 548 -12.79 -20.36 -22.80
C SER A 548 -12.04 -20.47 -21.47
N GLY A 549 -12.67 -21.01 -20.43
CA GLY A 549 -12.07 -21.14 -19.10
C GLY A 549 -12.01 -19.83 -18.28
N LEU A 550 -12.65 -18.76 -18.74
CA LEU A 550 -12.75 -17.50 -18.00
C LEU A 550 -13.68 -17.64 -16.78
N TRP A 551 -14.75 -18.42 -16.89
CA TRP A 551 -15.68 -18.74 -15.80
C TRP A 551 -15.53 -20.20 -15.38
N PRO A 552 -15.63 -20.51 -14.07
CA PRO A 552 -15.50 -21.87 -13.59
C PRO A 552 -16.71 -22.73 -13.96
N VAL A 553 -16.50 -24.04 -14.10
CA VAL A 553 -17.55 -25.02 -14.38
C VAL A 553 -18.13 -25.52 -13.06
N PHE A 554 -19.39 -25.21 -12.78
CA PHE A 554 -20.03 -25.57 -11.50
C PHE A 554 -20.59 -27.00 -11.44
N GLY A 555 -20.94 -27.58 -12.59
CA GLY A 555 -21.48 -28.93 -12.69
C GLY A 555 -21.34 -29.49 -14.10
N GLY A 556 -21.66 -30.78 -14.26
CA GLY A 556 -21.52 -31.47 -15.55
C GLY A 556 -20.06 -31.71 -15.97
N GLU A 557 -19.90 -32.06 -17.24
CA GLU A 557 -18.58 -32.31 -17.85
C GLU A 557 -18.39 -31.43 -19.10
N LEU A 558 -17.29 -30.66 -19.11
CA LEU A 558 -16.84 -29.87 -20.25
C LEU A 558 -15.62 -30.55 -20.87
N ALA A 559 -15.78 -31.06 -22.09
CA ALA A 559 -14.68 -31.55 -22.89
C ALA A 559 -14.27 -30.50 -23.93
N VAL A 560 -13.01 -30.05 -23.90
CA VAL A 560 -12.48 -29.03 -24.82
C VAL A 560 -11.13 -29.43 -25.39
N PRO A 561 -10.79 -28.98 -26.61
CA PRO A 561 -9.47 -29.23 -27.20
C PRO A 561 -8.34 -28.70 -26.30
N ARG A 562 -7.18 -29.35 -26.35
CA ARG A 562 -6.00 -28.87 -25.62
C ARG A 562 -5.65 -27.43 -26.03
N PRO A 563 -5.25 -26.55 -25.08
CA PRO A 563 -4.94 -25.15 -25.39
C PRO A 563 -3.75 -24.98 -26.34
N CYS A 564 -2.80 -25.92 -26.29
CA CYS A 564 -1.56 -25.91 -27.07
C CYS A 564 -1.38 -27.28 -27.78
N ALA A 565 -0.78 -27.28 -28.97
CA ALA A 565 -0.45 -28.50 -29.71
C ALA A 565 0.91 -29.10 -29.32
N CYS A 566 1.72 -28.41 -28.52
CA CYS A 566 3.07 -28.84 -28.16
C CYS A 566 3.05 -30.00 -27.12
N ALA A 567 3.90 -31.03 -27.32
CA ALA A 567 4.00 -32.20 -26.44
C ALA A 567 4.36 -31.86 -24.98
N HIS A 568 4.98 -30.69 -24.74
CA HIS A 568 5.35 -30.21 -23.41
C HIS A 568 4.19 -29.74 -22.53
N CYS A 569 3.02 -29.33 -23.07
CA CYS A 569 1.89 -28.96 -22.22
C CYS A 569 1.05 -30.17 -21.77
N ALA A 570 1.42 -31.39 -22.18
CA ALA A 570 0.58 -32.58 -21.99
C ALA A 570 0.58 -33.14 -20.55
N GLY A 571 1.35 -32.58 -19.61
CA GLY A 571 1.55 -33.24 -18.31
C GLY A 571 1.88 -32.43 -17.05
N GLU A 572 2.13 -31.11 -17.06
CA GLU A 572 2.54 -30.42 -15.81
C GLU A 572 1.94 -29.02 -15.60
N PRO A 573 1.57 -28.63 -14.36
CA PRO A 573 1.18 -27.27 -13.98
C PRO A 573 2.37 -26.27 -13.97
N ALA A 574 3.55 -26.71 -14.38
CA ALA A 574 4.75 -25.91 -14.60
C ALA A 574 5.02 -25.77 -16.10
N ALA A 575 4.04 -25.26 -16.86
CA ALA A 575 4.29 -24.89 -18.25
C ALA A 575 5.41 -23.83 -18.32
N PRO A 576 6.38 -23.94 -19.24
CA PRO A 576 7.32 -22.84 -19.48
C PRO A 576 6.52 -21.59 -19.88
N PRO A 577 6.99 -20.39 -19.51
CA PRO A 577 6.23 -19.15 -19.66
C PRO A 577 5.84 -18.79 -21.11
N HIS A 578 6.42 -19.46 -22.11
CA HIS A 578 6.18 -19.21 -23.53
C HIS A 578 6.18 -20.53 -24.34
N CYS A 579 5.05 -21.26 -24.47
CA CYS A 579 4.95 -22.23 -25.58
C CYS A 579 4.71 -21.43 -26.87
N ALA A 580 5.67 -21.50 -27.80
CA ALA A 580 5.64 -20.83 -29.10
C ALA A 580 4.65 -21.46 -30.11
N SER A 581 3.82 -22.42 -29.69
CA SER A 581 2.85 -23.08 -30.57
C SER A 581 1.58 -22.26 -30.72
N ARG A 582 1.00 -22.26 -31.93
CA ARG A 582 -0.28 -21.62 -32.25
C ARG A 582 -1.41 -22.09 -31.30
N PRO A 583 -2.32 -21.18 -30.89
CA PRO A 583 -3.47 -21.57 -30.09
C PRO A 583 -4.41 -22.47 -30.88
N VAL A 584 -4.88 -23.57 -30.28
CA VAL A 584 -5.82 -24.50 -30.93
C VAL A 584 -7.23 -23.89 -31.04
N MET A 585 -7.58 -23.00 -30.10
CA MET A 585 -8.84 -22.26 -30.10
C MET A 585 -8.58 -20.76 -30.11
N PHE A 586 -9.26 -20.03 -30.99
CA PHE A 586 -9.17 -18.58 -31.12
C PHE A 586 -10.52 -17.94 -30.83
N TYR A 587 -10.58 -17.02 -29.86
CA TYR A 587 -11.81 -16.35 -29.45
C TYR A 587 -11.83 -14.90 -29.96
N ILE A 588 -12.96 -14.48 -30.54
CA ILE A 588 -13.20 -13.08 -30.89
C ILE A 588 -14.14 -12.46 -29.85
N PRO A 589 -13.69 -11.45 -29.08
CA PRO A 589 -14.54 -10.80 -28.09
C PRO A 589 -15.61 -9.92 -28.76
N GLN A 590 -16.75 -9.77 -28.09
CA GLN A 590 -17.83 -8.88 -28.55
C GLN A 590 -17.38 -7.42 -28.74
N ARG A 591 -16.49 -6.94 -27.86
CA ARG A 591 -15.82 -5.64 -28.00
C ARG A 591 -14.38 -5.89 -28.45
N PRO A 592 -14.00 -5.54 -29.70
CA PRO A 592 -12.65 -5.75 -30.18
C PRO A 592 -11.62 -4.98 -29.33
N TYR A 593 -10.61 -5.68 -28.82
CA TYR A 593 -9.48 -5.07 -28.13
C TYR A 593 -8.46 -4.51 -29.13
N MET A 594 -7.87 -3.35 -28.89
CA MET A 594 -6.77 -2.80 -29.69
C MET A 594 -5.50 -2.79 -28.84
N SER A 595 -4.44 -3.46 -29.31
CA SER A 595 -3.16 -3.50 -28.59
C SER A 595 -2.43 -2.17 -28.74
N VAL A 596 -1.44 -1.91 -27.89
CA VAL A 596 -0.52 -0.78 -28.07
C VAL A 596 0.61 -1.22 -29.02
N GLY A 597 0.89 -0.42 -30.05
CA GLY A 597 1.93 -0.71 -31.03
C GLY A 597 1.55 -0.32 -32.45
N SER A 598 2.19 -0.97 -33.41
CA SER A 598 1.97 -0.77 -34.85
C SER A 598 0.70 -1.46 -35.37
N LEU A 599 0.31 -1.19 -36.61
CA LEU A 599 -0.79 -1.93 -37.26
C LEU A 599 -0.43 -3.41 -37.47
N LEU A 600 0.86 -3.71 -37.68
CA LEU A 600 1.38 -5.08 -37.70
C LEU A 600 1.13 -5.76 -36.35
N ASP A 601 1.46 -5.10 -35.24
CA ASP A 601 1.19 -5.61 -33.89
C ASP A 601 -0.30 -5.82 -33.64
N GLN A 602 -1.18 -5.06 -34.31
CA GLN A 602 -2.61 -5.36 -34.26
C GLN A 602 -2.94 -6.68 -34.92
N VAL A 603 -2.40 -6.96 -36.11
CA VAL A 603 -2.72 -8.19 -36.86
C VAL A 603 -2.08 -9.42 -36.21
N THR A 604 -0.85 -9.29 -35.68
CA THR A 604 -0.12 -10.42 -35.10
C THR A 604 -0.53 -10.74 -33.67
N TYR A 605 -1.27 -9.87 -32.96
CA TYR A 605 -1.75 -10.15 -31.62
C TYR A 605 -2.56 -11.47 -31.57
N PRO A 606 -2.31 -12.39 -30.60
CA PRO A 606 -1.59 -12.21 -29.32
C PRO A 606 -0.06 -12.36 -29.36
N SER A 607 0.53 -12.68 -30.51
CA SER A 607 1.99 -12.69 -30.68
C SER A 607 2.53 -11.29 -31.07
N ARG A 608 3.81 -11.05 -30.79
CA ARG A 608 4.54 -9.89 -31.33
C ARG A 608 5.51 -10.36 -32.40
N ALA A 609 5.46 -9.71 -33.55
CA ALA A 609 6.45 -9.91 -34.59
C ALA A 609 7.70 -9.08 -34.28
N ASP A 610 8.88 -9.64 -34.52
CA ASP A 610 10.13 -8.89 -34.43
C ASP A 610 10.22 -7.86 -35.57
N ALA A 611 10.88 -6.74 -35.33
CA ALA A 611 11.00 -5.65 -36.31
C ALA A 611 11.69 -6.06 -37.62
N ALA A 612 12.45 -7.16 -37.59
CA ALA A 612 13.16 -7.73 -38.73
C ALA A 612 12.36 -8.82 -39.48
N ASP A 613 11.18 -9.21 -38.99
CA ASP A 613 10.39 -10.29 -39.59
C ASP A 613 9.59 -9.80 -40.80
N THR A 614 10.23 -9.85 -41.98
CA THR A 614 9.62 -9.51 -43.27
C THR A 614 8.54 -10.51 -43.70
N GLU A 615 8.60 -11.76 -43.22
CA GLU A 615 7.59 -12.77 -43.54
C GLU A 615 6.27 -12.44 -42.83
N ALA A 616 6.33 -12.08 -41.55
CA ALA A 616 5.18 -11.62 -40.78
C ALA A 616 4.51 -10.41 -41.43
N GLU A 617 5.30 -9.44 -41.89
CA GLU A 617 4.78 -8.23 -42.55
C GLU A 617 4.08 -8.53 -43.87
N SER A 618 4.69 -9.36 -44.73
CA SER A 618 4.07 -9.78 -46.00
C SER A 618 2.79 -10.59 -45.80
N ARG A 619 2.77 -11.50 -44.82
CA ARG A 619 1.58 -12.27 -44.43
C ARG A 619 0.46 -11.37 -43.91
N ALA A 620 0.78 -10.44 -43.02
CA ALA A 620 -0.17 -9.47 -42.50
C ALA A 620 -0.73 -8.57 -43.61
N ALA A 621 0.09 -8.11 -44.54
CA ALA A 621 -0.34 -7.31 -45.70
C ALA A 621 -1.30 -8.10 -46.61
N HIS A 622 -1.03 -9.38 -46.84
CA HIS A 622 -1.92 -10.26 -47.58
C HIS A 622 -3.29 -10.39 -46.88
N ILE A 623 -3.29 -10.65 -45.56
CA ILE A 623 -4.54 -10.80 -44.79
C ILE A 623 -5.33 -9.49 -44.74
N LEU A 624 -4.68 -8.34 -44.62
CA LEU A 624 -5.35 -7.03 -44.67
C LEU A 624 -6.05 -6.80 -46.01
N ARG A 625 -5.51 -7.30 -47.13
CA ARG A 625 -6.21 -7.30 -48.43
C ARG A 625 -7.43 -8.21 -48.42
N VAL A 626 -7.33 -9.40 -47.83
CA VAL A 626 -8.46 -10.35 -47.70
C VAL A 626 -9.61 -9.73 -46.91
N VAL A 627 -9.34 -9.02 -45.82
CA VAL A 627 -10.37 -8.34 -45.01
C VAL A 627 -10.73 -6.93 -45.52
N ARG A 628 -10.21 -6.50 -46.68
CA ARG A 628 -10.48 -5.19 -47.30
C ARG A 628 -10.15 -4.00 -46.38
N LEU A 629 -8.99 -4.09 -45.70
CA LEU A 629 -8.41 -3.03 -44.86
C LEU A 629 -7.10 -2.46 -45.44
N ASP A 630 -6.76 -2.81 -46.68
CA ASP A 630 -5.57 -2.35 -47.40
C ASP A 630 -5.56 -0.83 -47.64
N ALA A 631 -6.68 -0.25 -48.08
CA ALA A 631 -6.80 1.20 -48.22
C ALA A 631 -6.73 1.93 -46.88
N CYS A 632 -7.25 1.32 -45.82
CA CYS A 632 -7.16 1.86 -44.46
C CYS A 632 -5.71 1.83 -43.95
N ALA A 633 -5.01 0.72 -44.16
CA ALA A 633 -3.59 0.59 -43.84
C ALA A 633 -2.74 1.61 -44.61
N ALA A 634 -3.00 1.81 -45.90
CA ALA A 634 -2.30 2.81 -46.72
C ALA A 634 -2.55 4.24 -46.21
N ARG A 635 -3.81 4.58 -45.89
CA ARG A 635 -4.20 5.89 -45.33
C ARG A 635 -3.51 6.20 -44.00
N LEU A 636 -3.28 5.17 -43.19
CA LEU A 636 -2.75 5.30 -41.83
C LEU A 636 -1.22 5.19 -41.76
N GLY A 637 -0.51 5.22 -42.89
CA GLY A 637 0.96 5.20 -42.93
C GLY A 637 1.59 3.80 -43.00
N GLY A 638 0.82 2.79 -43.41
CA GLY A 638 1.29 1.42 -43.61
C GLY A 638 1.26 0.55 -42.35
N LEU A 639 1.83 -0.66 -42.44
CA LEU A 639 1.76 -1.66 -41.37
C LEU A 639 2.58 -1.29 -40.14
N ARG A 640 3.64 -0.50 -40.31
CA ARG A 640 4.54 -0.09 -39.23
C ARG A 640 4.13 1.22 -38.55
N ALA A 641 3.09 1.89 -39.05
CA ALA A 641 2.57 3.09 -38.42
C ALA A 641 2.06 2.78 -37.01
N THR A 642 2.21 3.74 -36.09
CA THR A 642 1.73 3.67 -34.72
C THR A 642 0.72 4.79 -34.48
N ALA A 643 -0.46 4.45 -33.95
CA ALA A 643 -1.52 5.40 -33.65
C ALA A 643 -2.35 4.94 -32.45
N ASP A 644 -3.20 5.82 -31.91
CA ASP A 644 -4.28 5.37 -31.03
C ASP A 644 -5.38 4.71 -31.87
N TRP A 645 -5.24 3.40 -32.08
CA TRP A 645 -6.17 2.59 -32.86
C TRP A 645 -7.58 2.58 -32.27
N ARG A 646 -7.74 2.85 -30.97
CA ARG A 646 -9.06 2.91 -30.33
C ARG A 646 -9.84 4.13 -30.79
N ALA A 647 -9.20 5.29 -30.97
CA ALA A 647 -9.85 6.49 -31.47
C ALA A 647 -9.91 6.53 -33.01
N THR A 648 -8.87 6.01 -33.67
CA THR A 648 -8.68 6.18 -35.12
C THR A 648 -9.54 5.25 -35.98
N LEU A 649 -9.75 4.01 -35.53
CA LEU A 649 -10.51 3.02 -36.29
C LEU A 649 -12.00 3.10 -35.96
N SER A 650 -12.83 3.04 -36.99
CA SER A 650 -14.28 2.89 -36.85
C SER A 650 -14.66 1.53 -36.23
N GLY A 651 -15.88 1.40 -35.73
CA GLY A 651 -16.37 0.12 -35.18
C GLY A 651 -16.32 -1.05 -36.18
N GLY A 652 -16.66 -0.79 -37.44
CA GLY A 652 -16.61 -1.81 -38.50
C GLY A 652 -15.18 -2.20 -38.89
N GLU A 653 -14.24 -1.25 -38.89
CA GLU A 653 -12.81 -1.55 -39.12
C GLU A 653 -12.23 -2.37 -37.96
N LYS A 654 -12.58 -2.05 -36.71
CA LYS A 654 -12.16 -2.80 -35.53
C LYS A 654 -12.62 -4.27 -35.58
N GLN A 655 -13.84 -4.53 -36.04
CA GLN A 655 -14.35 -5.89 -36.23
C GLN A 655 -13.59 -6.65 -37.32
N ARG A 656 -13.37 -6.02 -38.49
CA ARG A 656 -12.58 -6.62 -39.59
C ARG A 656 -11.14 -6.89 -39.18
N LEU A 657 -10.55 -6.03 -38.36
CA LEU A 657 -9.22 -6.24 -37.81
C LEU A 657 -9.17 -7.43 -36.84
N ALA A 658 -10.22 -7.64 -36.05
CA ALA A 658 -10.34 -8.84 -35.21
C ALA A 658 -10.43 -10.13 -36.05
N MET A 659 -11.08 -10.09 -37.22
CA MET A 659 -11.06 -11.19 -38.18
C MET A 659 -9.67 -11.39 -38.81
N ALA A 660 -8.96 -10.31 -39.13
CA ALA A 660 -7.60 -10.38 -39.65
C ALA A 660 -6.65 -11.12 -38.68
N ARG A 661 -6.79 -10.87 -37.36
CA ARG A 661 -6.04 -11.61 -36.33
C ARG A 661 -6.34 -13.11 -36.38
N MET A 662 -7.60 -13.49 -36.49
CA MET A 662 -7.98 -14.90 -36.59
C MET A 662 -7.35 -15.55 -37.83
N PHE A 663 -7.38 -14.88 -38.98
CA PHE A 663 -6.78 -15.42 -40.21
C PHE A 663 -5.25 -15.50 -40.15
N TYR A 664 -4.59 -14.62 -39.39
CA TYR A 664 -3.15 -14.67 -39.18
C TYR A 664 -2.72 -15.88 -38.34
N HIS A 665 -3.53 -16.25 -37.34
CA HIS A 665 -3.24 -17.33 -36.39
C HIS A 665 -3.81 -18.69 -36.77
N ARG A 666 -4.56 -18.77 -37.86
CA ARG A 666 -4.96 -20.02 -38.50
C ARG A 666 -3.70 -20.73 -39.02
#